data_AF-A0A8T6GI75-F1
#
_entry.id   AF-A0A8T6GI75-F1
#
_cell.length_a   1.000
_cell.length_b   1.000
_cell.length_c   1.000
_cell.angle_alpha   90.00
_cell.angle_beta   90.00
_cell.angle_gamma   90.00
#
_symmetry.space_group_name_H-M   'P 1'
#
loop_
_entity.id
_entity.type
_entity.pdbx_description
1 polymer ?
#
loop_
_entity_poly.entity_id
_entity_poly.type
_entity_poly.pdbx_seq_one_letter_code
_entity_poly.pdbx_strand_id
1 'polypeptide(L)'
;MRTAAKLISEKTLITLELHKILAQLAAYTTFGAGEEFALELFPSTEIEEVQLWQRETAEAVALLSERDHITVRGARDVREPVMRALRGVVIEPGTLLDIRYTLRRGSTIKRSLGRMNASFPLLAELANEIVECQALQTRIEKTVDDNAEIKDTASARLAIIRRDLKVAFDRLQTRLNRIITNRANLDKLQEAIVTMRNGRYVVPLKAEHKGKIKGIVQDTSASGATIFIEPLETVELNNRWRELQVAEDKEIRRILAELTEEIAAESEGIVRTVQLLGYLDLTFAKARFAMDKSCVQPVMSALGAGANIRLEGARHPLLQGRVVPLDLRMKADSWVLVLTGPNTGGKTVALKTIGLMALLAQCGLHIPADAAALPVFQGVYADIGDEQSIEQSLSTFSSHMTNIIDILARADSRSLVILDEVGAGTDPAEGSALAMALLNCFRNRGVTTLVTTHHPELKVYAVDTPGVRNASVEFDLETLQPTYRLVVGLPGRSNALAIAERLGLSAEIINDARGMVASADLKADDLLDEIQRTRAETRQQYAEIDHLRAGLEAQRDELQARLDKIEDERRDVIRAARRHAEDDLADFNSELRKMRSELRAAGMPAETLNALKAAADKLAGWTQAPLDDAEEVEPLEDRDWLPRVGDTVFMDTLNTEGVIVELDDKAAQVQVGALRVRAKYSDLRKRNRSEKRAQERGHARQYDSAESQLPPVKSPGMELDIRGQRVDDALEVLDRYVNAAYTAGLPFGRIIHGKGTGRLRQAVRGHLRDHALISKVTQGLPKEGGAGVTVIHMVPIT
;
A
#
# COMPACT_ATOMS: atom_id res chain seq x y z
N MET A 1 20.96 -22.87 9.75
CA MET A 1 19.85 -23.74 10.21
C MET A 1 18.73 -23.75 9.17
N ARG A 2 18.85 -24.51 8.08
CA ARG A 2 17.79 -24.64 7.05
C ARG A 2 17.71 -26.11 6.60
N THR A 3 17.25 -26.97 7.50
CA THR A 3 17.05 -28.42 7.26
C THR A 3 15.74 -28.89 7.90
N ALA A 4 14.68 -28.11 7.72
CA ALA A 4 13.32 -28.64 7.73
C ALA A 4 12.90 -28.75 6.26
N ALA A 5 12.23 -29.85 5.88
CA ALA A 5 11.78 -30.05 4.50
C ALA A 5 11.01 -28.81 4.03
N LYS A 6 11.54 -28.09 3.04
CA LYS A 6 10.87 -26.92 2.47
C LYS A 6 9.52 -27.38 1.91
N LEU A 7 8.42 -27.01 2.58
CA LEU A 7 7.05 -27.28 2.16
C LEU A 7 6.65 -26.50 0.90
N ILE A 8 7.50 -25.56 0.46
CA ILE A 8 7.44 -24.88 -0.82
C ILE A 8 8.60 -25.40 -1.68
N SER A 9 8.27 -26.13 -2.75
CA SER A 9 9.29 -26.71 -3.63
C SER A 9 9.89 -25.67 -4.59
N GLU A 10 11.15 -25.86 -4.99
CA GLU A 10 11.80 -25.02 -6.00
C GLU A 10 11.06 -25.09 -7.35
N LYS A 11 10.54 -26.27 -7.71
CA LYS A 11 9.65 -26.45 -8.88
C LYS A 11 8.47 -25.48 -8.82
N THR A 12 7.77 -25.37 -7.68
CA THR A 12 6.66 -24.42 -7.49
C THR A 12 7.11 -22.97 -7.73
N LEU A 13 8.26 -22.56 -7.18
CA LEU A 13 8.78 -21.19 -7.31
C LEU A 13 9.13 -20.84 -8.77
N ILE A 14 9.60 -21.83 -9.53
CA ILE A 14 9.87 -21.68 -10.97
C ILE A 14 8.54 -21.60 -11.74
N THR A 15 7.60 -22.51 -11.48
CA THR A 15 6.27 -22.55 -12.12
C THR A 15 5.47 -21.26 -11.92
N LEU A 16 5.54 -20.67 -10.72
CA LEU A 16 4.91 -19.39 -10.39
C LEU A 16 5.79 -18.17 -10.68
N GLU A 17 6.94 -18.38 -11.32
CA GLU A 17 7.81 -17.32 -11.85
C GLU A 17 8.46 -16.39 -10.82
N LEU A 18 8.54 -16.79 -9.54
CA LEU A 18 9.14 -15.99 -8.47
C LEU A 18 10.61 -15.62 -8.79
N HIS A 19 11.39 -16.58 -9.30
CA HIS A 19 12.79 -16.37 -9.69
C HIS A 19 13.00 -15.20 -10.67
N LYS A 20 12.04 -14.95 -11.59
CA LYS A 20 12.10 -13.83 -12.53
C LYS A 20 11.89 -12.49 -11.80
N ILE A 21 11.00 -12.47 -10.81
CA ILE A 21 10.78 -11.28 -9.97
C ILE A 21 11.98 -11.02 -9.06
N LEU A 22 12.59 -12.05 -8.48
CA LEU A 22 13.79 -11.90 -7.66
C LEU A 22 14.97 -11.36 -8.49
N ALA A 23 15.12 -11.80 -9.75
CA ALA A 23 16.11 -11.22 -10.67
C ALA A 23 15.83 -9.75 -11.00
N GLN A 24 14.56 -9.35 -11.16
CA GLN A 24 14.20 -7.93 -11.31
C GLN A 24 14.47 -7.14 -10.02
N LEU A 25 14.17 -7.70 -8.85
CA LEU A 25 14.45 -7.09 -7.55
C LEU A 25 15.95 -6.87 -7.34
N ALA A 26 16.78 -7.84 -7.71
CA ALA A 26 18.23 -7.76 -7.63
C ALA A 26 18.77 -6.54 -8.43
N ALA A 27 18.18 -6.22 -9.58
CA ALA A 27 18.56 -5.04 -10.36
C ALA A 27 18.24 -3.69 -9.67
N TYR A 28 17.38 -3.67 -8.64
CA TYR A 28 17.11 -2.47 -7.82
C TYR A 28 18.10 -2.26 -6.68
N THR A 29 18.96 -3.24 -6.41
CA THR A 29 20.01 -3.18 -5.38
C THR A 29 21.18 -2.30 -5.86
N THR A 30 21.93 -1.73 -4.92
CA THR A 30 23.09 -0.88 -5.19
C THR A 30 24.40 -1.45 -4.65
N PHE A 31 24.32 -2.62 -4.02
CA PHE A 31 25.42 -3.28 -3.33
C PHE A 31 25.38 -4.79 -3.59
N GLY A 32 26.54 -5.40 -3.90
CA GLY A 32 26.61 -6.82 -4.26
C GLY A 32 26.07 -7.78 -3.19
N ALA A 33 26.23 -7.47 -1.90
CA ALA A 33 25.62 -8.29 -0.85
C ALA A 33 24.09 -8.16 -0.81
N GLY A 34 23.54 -7.00 -1.20
CA GLY A 34 22.10 -6.81 -1.38
C GLY A 34 21.56 -7.60 -2.56
N GLU A 35 22.32 -7.64 -3.67
CA GLU A 35 22.01 -8.46 -4.85
C GLU A 35 21.92 -9.95 -4.50
N GLU A 36 22.91 -10.47 -3.76
CA GLU A 36 22.93 -11.84 -3.23
C GLU A 36 21.67 -12.12 -2.40
N PHE A 37 21.34 -11.25 -1.45
CA PHE A 37 20.14 -11.44 -0.62
C PHE A 37 18.83 -11.35 -1.41
N ALA A 38 18.76 -10.54 -2.46
CA ALA A 38 17.59 -10.47 -3.33
C ALA A 38 17.38 -11.79 -4.09
N LEU A 39 18.45 -12.40 -4.60
CA LEU A 39 18.40 -13.66 -5.34
C LEU A 39 18.15 -14.87 -4.43
N GLU A 40 18.65 -14.84 -3.19
CA GLU A 40 18.45 -15.89 -2.20
C GLU A 40 17.16 -15.75 -1.38
N LEU A 41 16.38 -14.69 -1.64
CA LEU A 41 15.15 -14.41 -0.93
C LEU A 41 14.15 -15.57 -1.10
N PHE A 42 13.64 -16.06 0.03
CA PHE A 42 12.75 -17.23 0.06
C PHE A 42 11.48 -16.89 0.87
N PRO A 43 10.29 -17.34 0.46
CA PRO A 43 9.06 -17.07 1.19
C PRO A 43 9.12 -17.65 2.61
N SER A 44 8.85 -16.84 3.62
CA SER A 44 8.74 -17.32 5.00
C SER A 44 7.37 -17.97 5.25
N THR A 45 7.34 -18.95 6.14
CA THR A 45 6.12 -19.63 6.62
C THR A 45 5.66 -19.11 7.98
N GLU A 46 6.41 -18.20 8.60
CA GLU A 46 6.14 -17.65 9.93
C GLU A 46 5.48 -16.27 9.82
N ILE A 47 4.29 -16.12 10.42
CA ILE A 47 3.50 -14.89 10.31
C ILE A 47 4.23 -13.67 10.89
N GLU A 48 4.92 -13.83 12.01
CA GLU A 48 5.64 -12.75 12.69
C GLU A 48 6.79 -12.21 11.83
N GLU A 49 7.55 -13.11 11.20
CA GLU A 49 8.65 -12.74 10.29
C GLU A 49 8.12 -12.03 9.04
N VAL A 50 7.05 -12.55 8.42
CA VAL A 50 6.42 -11.92 7.26
C VAL A 50 5.88 -10.53 7.59
N GLN A 51 5.20 -10.37 8.74
CA GLN A 51 4.69 -9.07 9.18
C GLN A 51 5.81 -8.07 9.47
N LEU A 52 6.92 -8.54 10.06
CA LEU A 52 8.11 -7.70 10.26
C LEU A 52 8.65 -7.22 8.91
N TRP A 53 8.89 -8.12 7.94
CA TRP A 53 9.41 -7.75 6.62
C TRP A 53 8.49 -6.79 5.86
N GLN A 54 7.17 -6.96 5.98
CA GLN A 54 6.19 -6.04 5.39
C GLN A 54 6.28 -4.64 6.02
N ARG A 55 6.46 -4.55 7.34
CA ARG A 55 6.63 -3.26 8.04
C ARG A 55 7.95 -2.59 7.70
N GLU A 56 9.05 -3.35 7.61
CA GLU A 56 10.36 -2.82 7.18
C GLU A 56 10.29 -2.26 5.76
N THR A 57 9.62 -2.97 4.85
CA THR A 57 9.40 -2.50 3.47
C THR A 57 8.52 -1.26 3.44
N ALA A 58 7.46 -1.20 4.27
CA ALA A 58 6.62 -0.01 4.38
C ALA A 58 7.38 1.22 4.90
N GLU A 59 8.21 1.06 5.94
CA GLU A 59 9.10 2.13 6.41
C GLU A 59 10.06 2.59 5.32
N ALA A 60 10.64 1.66 4.55
CA ALA A 60 11.54 1.99 3.45
C ALA A 60 10.84 2.72 2.30
N VAL A 61 9.60 2.33 1.93
CA VAL A 61 8.79 3.05 0.93
C VAL A 61 8.51 4.47 1.39
N ALA A 62 8.08 4.65 2.65
CA ALA A 62 7.84 5.97 3.21
C ALA A 62 9.11 6.83 3.22
N LEU A 63 10.24 6.25 3.67
CA LEU A 63 11.53 6.92 3.72
C LEU A 63 12.00 7.39 2.34
N LEU A 64 11.97 6.51 1.33
CA LEU A 64 12.45 6.84 -0.02
C LEU A 64 11.50 7.79 -0.77
N SER A 65 10.22 7.82 -0.40
CA SER A 65 9.27 8.79 -0.94
C SER A 65 9.55 10.22 -0.45
N GLU A 66 10.04 10.38 0.78
CA GLU A 66 10.46 11.68 1.32
C GLU A 66 11.92 12.02 1.01
N ARG A 67 12.80 11.01 0.96
CA ARG A 67 14.27 11.15 0.90
C ARG A 67 14.90 10.06 0.04
N ASP A 68 14.89 10.29 -1.27
CA ASP A 68 15.46 9.38 -2.28
C ASP A 68 16.99 9.19 -2.21
N HIS A 69 17.73 10.09 -1.54
CA HIS A 69 19.19 10.10 -1.49
C HIS A 69 19.81 9.10 -0.50
N ILE A 70 19.01 8.44 0.34
CA ILE A 70 19.52 7.44 1.30
C ILE A 70 19.83 6.15 0.55
N THR A 71 21.10 5.74 0.59
CA THR A 71 21.58 4.56 -0.14
C THR A 71 22.84 4.00 0.50
N VAL A 72 23.05 2.70 0.35
CA VAL A 72 24.31 2.03 0.69
C VAL A 72 25.34 2.08 -0.45
N ARG A 73 25.02 2.74 -1.56
CA ARG A 73 25.88 2.84 -2.76
C ARG A 73 27.31 3.24 -2.39
N GLY A 74 28.26 2.50 -2.95
CA GLY A 74 29.69 2.69 -2.70
C GLY A 74 30.25 1.88 -1.52
N ALA A 75 29.43 1.09 -0.84
CA ALA A 75 29.90 -0.05 -0.04
C ALA A 75 30.47 -1.15 -0.96
N ARG A 76 31.45 -1.90 -0.47
CA ARG A 76 32.06 -3.04 -1.18
C ARG A 76 31.95 -4.30 -0.33
N ASP A 77 31.81 -5.43 -1.00
CA ASP A 77 31.71 -6.69 -0.28
C ASP A 77 33.11 -7.13 0.14
N VAL A 78 33.40 -6.92 1.41
CA VAL A 78 34.70 -7.21 2.01
C VAL A 78 34.67 -8.47 2.86
N ARG A 79 33.59 -9.27 2.81
CA ARG A 79 33.49 -10.53 3.57
C ARG A 79 34.63 -11.49 3.24
N GLU A 80 34.90 -11.74 1.96
CA GLU A 80 35.97 -12.66 1.54
C GLU A 80 37.37 -12.16 1.96
N PRO A 81 37.76 -10.89 1.71
CA PRO A 81 39.02 -10.36 2.20
C PRO A 81 39.20 -10.44 3.71
N VAL A 82 38.15 -10.18 4.49
CA VAL A 82 38.18 -10.25 5.95
C VAL A 82 38.38 -11.70 6.42
N MET A 83 37.72 -12.66 5.77
CA MET A 83 37.93 -14.09 6.05
C MET A 83 39.35 -14.56 5.69
N ARG A 84 39.96 -13.97 4.67
CA ARG A 84 41.39 -14.19 4.34
C ARG A 84 42.32 -13.60 5.39
N ALA A 85 42.02 -12.40 5.89
CA ALA A 85 42.75 -11.77 6.98
C ALA A 85 42.75 -12.65 8.24
N LEU A 86 41.59 -13.24 8.57
CA LEU A 86 41.44 -14.17 9.69
C LEU A 86 42.33 -15.42 9.55
N ARG A 87 42.65 -15.83 8.32
CA ARG A 87 43.58 -16.93 8.02
C ARG A 87 45.05 -16.49 7.96
N GLY A 88 45.35 -15.24 8.30
CA GLY A 88 46.70 -14.66 8.30
C GLY A 88 47.19 -14.23 6.92
N VAL A 89 46.31 -14.09 5.92
CA VAL A 89 46.69 -13.58 4.59
C VAL A 89 46.73 -12.06 4.64
N VAL A 90 47.91 -11.48 4.37
CA VAL A 90 48.11 -10.02 4.35
C VAL A 90 47.20 -9.34 3.34
N ILE A 91 46.48 -8.31 3.77
CA ILE A 91 45.58 -7.53 2.93
C ILE A 91 46.34 -6.43 2.20
N GLU A 92 46.05 -6.26 0.91
CA GLU A 92 46.63 -5.22 0.07
C GLU A 92 45.99 -3.83 0.32
N PRO A 93 46.72 -2.73 0.08
CA PRO A 93 46.23 -1.37 0.32
C PRO A 93 44.88 -1.03 -0.29
N GLY A 94 44.60 -1.47 -1.52
CA GLY A 94 43.31 -1.21 -2.17
C GLY A 94 42.14 -1.83 -1.41
N THR A 95 42.31 -3.06 -0.93
CA THR A 95 41.30 -3.76 -0.14
C THR A 95 41.13 -3.16 1.26
N LEU A 96 42.21 -2.62 1.86
CA LEU A 96 42.10 -1.85 3.10
C LEU A 96 41.21 -0.60 2.93
N LEU A 97 41.33 0.08 1.79
CA LEU A 97 40.46 1.20 1.48
C LEU A 97 39.01 0.77 1.30
N ASP A 98 38.76 -0.34 0.62
CA ASP A 98 37.41 -0.89 0.45
C ASP A 98 36.76 -1.24 1.80
N ILE A 99 37.52 -1.80 2.75
CA ILE A 99 37.07 -2.05 4.13
C ILE A 99 36.71 -0.73 4.81
N ARG A 100 37.61 0.27 4.75
CA ARG A 100 37.37 1.59 5.35
C ARG A 100 36.14 2.27 4.76
N TYR A 101 35.98 2.25 3.44
CA TYR A 101 34.83 2.87 2.76
C TYR A 101 33.53 2.20 3.19
N THR A 102 33.50 0.87 3.27
CA THR A 102 32.33 0.10 3.68
C THR A 102 31.94 0.39 5.14
N LEU A 103 32.90 0.38 6.07
CA LEU A 103 32.66 0.74 7.47
C LEU A 103 32.19 2.18 7.62
N ARG A 104 32.79 3.12 6.89
CA ARG A 104 32.37 4.53 6.88
C ARG A 104 30.94 4.70 6.37
N ARG A 105 30.54 3.94 5.33
CA ARG A 105 29.15 3.91 4.85
C ARG A 105 28.20 3.37 5.91
N GLY A 106 28.59 2.31 6.62
CA GLY A 106 27.89 1.81 7.81
C GLY A 106 27.65 2.91 8.84
N SER A 107 28.71 3.60 9.28
CA SER A 107 28.60 4.73 10.22
C SER A 107 27.74 5.88 9.71
N THR A 108 27.72 6.15 8.40
CA THR A 108 26.85 7.19 7.81
C THR A 108 25.39 6.78 7.85
N ILE A 109 25.07 5.54 7.46
CA ILE A 109 23.71 4.99 7.49
C ILE A 109 23.17 4.95 8.91
N LYS A 110 23.96 4.42 9.86
CA LYS A 110 23.63 4.41 11.30
C LYS A 110 23.27 5.78 11.83
N ARG A 111 24.10 6.80 11.54
CA ARG A 111 23.81 8.19 11.96
C ARG A 111 22.59 8.78 11.26
N SER A 112 22.37 8.46 9.99
CA SER A 112 21.24 8.99 9.24
C SER A 112 19.91 8.39 9.75
N LEU A 113 19.81 7.06 9.79
CA LEU A 113 18.61 6.36 10.24
C LEU A 113 18.37 6.54 11.75
N GLY A 114 19.42 6.56 12.57
CA GLY A 114 19.30 6.79 14.01
C GLY A 114 18.70 8.16 14.38
N ARG A 115 18.93 9.21 13.56
CA ARG A 115 18.26 10.52 13.73
C ARG A 115 16.77 10.49 13.41
N MET A 116 16.31 9.48 12.68
CA MET A 116 14.94 9.34 12.22
C MET A 116 14.21 8.19 12.94
N ASN A 117 14.74 7.73 14.08
CA ASN A 117 14.15 6.64 14.89
C ASN A 117 12.68 6.87 15.26
N ALA A 118 12.24 8.13 15.40
CA ALA A 118 10.85 8.44 15.68
C ALA A 118 9.90 8.14 14.50
N SER A 119 10.38 8.25 13.26
CA SER A 119 9.59 8.04 12.03
C SER A 119 9.79 6.65 11.45
N PHE A 120 11.00 6.09 11.56
CA PHE A 120 11.40 4.80 10.98
C PHE A 120 12.13 3.93 12.03
N PRO A 121 11.42 3.45 13.07
CA PRO A 121 12.04 2.73 14.18
C PRO A 121 12.67 1.40 13.77
N LEU A 122 12.07 0.63 12.85
CA LEU A 122 12.63 -0.68 12.45
C LEU A 122 13.92 -0.50 11.64
N LEU A 123 13.92 0.45 10.70
CA LEU A 123 15.14 0.77 9.96
C LEU A 123 16.25 1.32 10.87
N ALA A 124 15.88 2.12 11.87
CA ALA A 124 16.83 2.63 12.86
C ALA A 124 17.38 1.52 13.77
N GLU A 125 16.55 0.55 14.16
CA GLU A 125 16.97 -0.64 14.93
C GLU A 125 18.03 -1.44 14.15
N LEU A 126 17.76 -1.79 12.89
CA LEU A 126 18.72 -2.45 12.00
C LEU A 126 20.03 -1.66 11.86
N ALA A 127 19.92 -0.33 11.73
CA ALA A 127 21.08 0.53 11.58
C ALA A 127 21.89 0.68 12.87
N ASN A 128 21.25 0.58 14.05
CA ASN A 128 21.91 0.66 15.34
C ASN A 128 22.80 -0.56 15.63
N GLU A 129 22.46 -1.72 15.07
CA GLU A 129 23.29 -2.93 15.14
C GLU A 129 24.59 -2.84 14.33
N ILE A 130 24.73 -1.83 13.46
CA ILE A 130 25.96 -1.64 12.66
C ILE A 130 27.15 -1.37 13.58
N VAL A 131 28.19 -2.19 13.41
CA VAL A 131 29.46 -2.09 14.13
C VAL A 131 30.39 -1.17 13.34
N GLU A 132 30.78 -0.06 13.98
CA GLU A 132 31.48 1.03 13.29
C GLU A 132 33.00 0.80 13.20
N CYS A 133 33.61 0.07 14.13
CA CYS A 133 35.06 -0.16 14.18
C CYS A 133 35.87 1.15 13.99
N GLN A 134 35.52 2.22 14.72
CA GLN A 134 36.04 3.59 14.49
C GLN A 134 37.57 3.68 14.63
N ALA A 135 38.16 2.91 15.54
CA ALA A 135 39.61 2.84 15.72
C ALA A 135 40.30 2.30 14.46
N LEU A 136 39.78 1.22 13.90
CA LEU A 136 40.27 0.61 12.67
C LEU A 136 40.12 1.56 11.46
N GLN A 137 38.97 2.22 11.31
CA GLN A 137 38.78 3.21 10.24
C GLN A 137 39.86 4.30 10.30
N THR A 138 40.10 4.84 11.50
CA THR A 138 41.11 5.89 11.75
C THR A 138 42.53 5.37 11.49
N ARG A 139 42.81 4.11 11.85
CA ARG A 139 44.11 3.47 11.63
C ARG A 139 44.40 3.30 10.14
N ILE A 140 43.43 2.81 9.37
CA ILE A 140 43.54 2.68 7.91
C ILE A 140 43.74 4.05 7.28
N GLU A 141 42.95 5.07 7.69
CA GLU A 141 43.09 6.43 7.18
C GLU A 141 44.46 7.07 7.42
N LYS A 142 45.09 6.79 8.57
CA LYS A 142 46.46 7.27 8.86
C LYS A 142 47.55 6.52 8.08
N THR A 143 47.23 5.34 7.55
CA THR A 143 48.19 4.42 6.94
C THR A 143 48.14 4.43 5.42
N VAL A 144 46.94 4.48 4.83
CA VAL A 144 46.71 4.42 3.38
C VAL A 144 46.07 5.72 2.91
N ASP A 145 46.54 6.26 1.79
CA ASP A 145 45.92 7.41 1.12
C ASP A 145 44.81 6.98 0.16
N ASP A 146 44.17 7.94 -0.53
CA ASP A 146 43.06 7.65 -1.42
C ASP A 146 43.49 7.00 -2.76
N ASN A 147 44.79 6.96 -3.06
CA ASN A 147 45.37 6.28 -4.23
C ASN A 147 45.80 4.84 -3.91
N ALA A 148 45.47 4.33 -2.72
CA ALA A 148 45.92 3.03 -2.22
C ALA A 148 47.44 2.95 -2.01
N GLU A 149 48.12 4.07 -1.74
CA GLU A 149 49.52 4.09 -1.38
C GLU A 149 49.69 4.21 0.15
N ILE A 150 50.73 3.56 0.67
CA ILE A 150 51.08 3.68 2.09
C ILE A 150 51.68 5.07 2.34
N LYS A 151 51.11 5.81 3.28
CA LYS A 151 51.57 7.15 3.69
C LYS A 151 52.91 7.09 4.39
N ASP A 152 53.74 8.12 4.22
CA ASP A 152 55.00 8.28 4.96
C ASP A 152 54.78 8.23 6.48
N THR A 153 53.62 8.74 6.93
CA THR A 153 53.22 8.80 8.35
C THR A 153 52.71 7.47 8.90
N ALA A 154 52.65 6.40 8.11
CA ALA A 154 52.17 5.10 8.55
C ALA A 154 53.01 4.52 9.70
N SER A 155 54.33 4.76 9.67
CA SER A 155 55.24 4.50 10.79
C SER A 155 56.39 5.50 10.80
N ALA A 156 56.91 5.81 12.00
CA ALA A 156 58.09 6.67 12.13
C ALA A 156 59.32 6.07 11.43
N ARG A 157 59.44 4.74 11.42
CA ARG A 157 60.52 4.02 10.75
C ARG A 157 60.43 4.13 9.23
N LEU A 158 59.23 4.00 8.65
CA LEU A 158 59.01 4.16 7.21
C LEU A 158 59.36 5.59 6.76
N ALA A 159 58.94 6.60 7.53
CA ALA A 159 59.28 7.99 7.24
C ALA A 159 60.81 8.24 7.19
N ILE A 160 61.57 7.60 8.09
CA ILE A 160 63.04 7.67 8.10
C ILE A 160 63.61 6.97 6.86
N ILE A 161 63.16 5.73 6.58
CA ILE A 161 63.63 4.95 5.42
C ILE A 161 63.39 5.70 4.10
N ARG A 162 62.20 6.27 3.90
CA ARG A 162 61.88 7.04 2.69
C ARG A 162 62.70 8.31 2.55
N ARG A 163 62.98 9.01 3.65
CA ARG A 163 63.92 10.14 3.66
C ARG A 163 65.32 9.71 3.24
N ASP A 164 65.83 8.63 3.83
CA ASP A 164 67.16 8.09 3.50
C ASP A 164 67.23 7.60 2.06
N LEU A 165 66.14 6.99 1.55
CA LEU A 165 66.02 6.49 0.19
C LEU A 165 66.09 7.65 -0.82
N LYS A 166 65.36 8.74 -0.55
CA LYS A 166 65.42 9.97 -1.36
C LYS A 166 66.84 10.56 -1.36
N VAL A 167 67.47 10.68 -0.20
CA VAL A 167 68.86 11.17 -0.08
C VAL A 167 69.86 10.28 -0.82
N ALA A 168 69.72 8.95 -0.71
CA ALA A 168 70.57 7.99 -1.41
C ALA A 168 70.38 8.08 -2.94
N PHE A 169 69.14 8.20 -3.39
CA PHE A 169 68.79 8.36 -4.80
C PHE A 169 69.35 9.66 -5.38
N ASP A 170 69.18 10.80 -4.70
CA ASP A 170 69.68 12.11 -5.15
C ASP A 170 71.21 12.11 -5.25
N ARG A 171 71.91 11.47 -4.30
CA ARG A 171 73.37 11.30 -4.33
C ARG A 171 73.81 10.43 -5.53
N LEU A 172 73.12 9.33 -5.77
CA LEU A 172 73.37 8.43 -6.91
C LEU A 172 73.17 9.17 -8.24
N GLN A 173 72.03 9.83 -8.42
CA GLN A 173 71.70 10.63 -9.61
C GLN A 173 72.71 11.73 -9.85
N THR A 174 73.06 12.49 -8.81
CA THR A 174 74.08 13.56 -8.92
C THR A 174 75.42 12.99 -9.41
N ARG A 175 75.83 11.82 -8.89
CA ARG A 175 77.10 11.19 -9.31
C ARG A 175 77.06 10.67 -10.74
N LEU A 176 75.97 9.99 -11.13
CA LEU A 176 75.77 9.50 -12.50
C LEU A 176 75.69 10.66 -13.50
N ASN A 177 74.96 11.73 -13.17
CA ASN A 177 74.88 12.94 -13.99
C ASN A 177 76.24 13.60 -14.18
N ARG A 178 77.09 13.61 -13.15
CA ARG A 178 78.48 14.09 -13.28
C ARG A 178 79.32 13.23 -14.22
N ILE A 179 79.06 11.93 -14.29
CA ILE A 179 79.79 11.00 -15.17
C ILE A 179 79.39 11.22 -16.64
N ILE A 180 78.10 11.40 -16.91
CA ILE A 180 77.60 11.58 -18.29
C ILE A 180 77.83 12.99 -18.84
N THR A 181 77.90 14.01 -17.98
CA THR A 181 78.18 15.40 -18.39
C THR A 181 79.67 15.73 -18.48
N ASN A 182 80.54 14.86 -17.98
CA ASN A 182 81.98 15.06 -18.09
C ASN A 182 82.43 14.97 -19.56
N ARG A 183 83.04 16.03 -20.08
CA ARG A 183 83.54 16.12 -21.47
C ARG A 183 84.45 14.95 -21.86
N ALA A 184 85.21 14.41 -20.91
CA ALA A 184 86.10 13.27 -21.16
C ALA A 184 85.37 11.92 -21.36
N ASN A 185 84.05 11.87 -21.14
CA ASN A 185 83.25 10.65 -21.28
C ASN A 185 82.25 10.73 -22.44
N LEU A 186 81.87 11.93 -22.92
CA LEU A 186 80.81 12.12 -23.91
C LEU A 186 81.05 11.35 -25.23
N ASP A 187 82.28 11.26 -25.69
CA ASP A 187 82.70 10.54 -26.89
C ASP A 187 82.53 9.01 -26.78
N LYS A 188 82.66 8.50 -25.55
CA LYS A 188 82.60 7.07 -25.20
C LYS A 188 81.17 6.57 -25.01
N LEU A 189 80.25 7.46 -24.63
CA LEU A 189 78.85 7.13 -24.37
C LEU A 189 78.08 6.92 -25.68
N GLN A 190 77.12 6.00 -25.65
CA GLN A 190 76.16 5.88 -26.75
C GLN A 190 75.19 7.06 -26.72
N GLU A 191 74.63 7.31 -25.54
CA GLU A 191 73.75 8.44 -25.25
C GLU A 191 74.07 8.99 -23.85
N ALA A 192 74.05 10.31 -23.69
CA ALA A 192 74.34 10.96 -22.41
C ALA A 192 73.11 10.98 -21.49
N ILE A 193 72.53 9.80 -21.24
CA ILE A 193 71.36 9.61 -20.36
C ILE A 193 71.66 8.53 -19.32
N VAL A 194 71.14 8.72 -18.11
CA VAL A 194 71.12 7.66 -17.11
C VAL A 194 69.96 6.72 -17.43
N THR A 195 70.22 5.41 -17.45
CA THR A 195 69.20 4.39 -17.73
C THR A 195 69.16 3.37 -16.60
N MET A 196 68.10 2.56 -16.53
CA MET A 196 67.97 1.48 -15.55
C MET A 196 68.04 0.12 -16.25
N ARG A 197 68.84 -0.79 -15.70
CA ARG A 197 68.96 -2.21 -16.12
C ARG A 197 69.00 -3.10 -14.89
N ASN A 198 68.21 -4.17 -14.88
CA ASN A 198 68.14 -5.12 -13.77
C ASN A 198 67.91 -4.46 -12.38
N GLY A 199 67.14 -3.37 -12.37
CA GLY A 199 66.87 -2.56 -11.17
C GLY A 199 68.06 -1.74 -10.65
N ARG A 200 69.06 -1.49 -11.49
CA ARG A 200 70.23 -0.66 -11.16
C ARG A 200 70.38 0.48 -12.16
N TYR A 201 70.77 1.66 -11.68
CA TYR A 201 71.07 2.77 -12.58
C TYR A 201 72.46 2.60 -13.18
N VAL A 202 72.51 2.73 -14.50
CA VAL A 202 73.66 2.42 -15.35
C VAL A 202 73.81 3.47 -16.44
N VAL A 203 75.00 3.48 -17.05
CA VAL A 203 75.38 4.40 -18.12
C VAL A 203 75.64 3.59 -19.40
N PRO A 204 75.04 3.96 -20.55
CA PRO A 204 75.22 3.24 -21.81
C PRO A 204 76.54 3.64 -22.51
N LEU A 205 77.42 2.66 -22.68
CA LEU A 205 78.73 2.81 -23.31
C LEU A 205 78.75 2.17 -24.70
N LYS A 206 79.43 2.78 -25.67
CA LYS A 206 79.71 2.12 -26.96
C LYS A 206 80.57 0.88 -26.73
N ALA A 207 80.26 -0.23 -27.40
CA ALA A 207 80.96 -1.49 -27.20
C ALA A 207 82.48 -1.41 -27.45
N GLU A 208 82.90 -0.58 -28.41
CA GLU A 208 84.31 -0.32 -28.74
C GLU A 208 85.09 0.39 -27.62
N HIS A 209 84.39 1.06 -26.69
CA HIS A 209 84.98 1.78 -25.55
C HIS A 209 84.95 0.94 -24.26
N LYS A 210 84.66 -0.37 -24.32
CA LYS A 210 84.61 -1.26 -23.16
C LYS A 210 85.88 -1.15 -22.30
N GLY A 211 85.69 -0.96 -20.99
CA GLY A 211 86.78 -0.83 -20.01
C GLY A 211 87.38 0.58 -19.89
N LYS A 212 86.99 1.55 -20.74
CA LYS A 212 87.41 2.95 -20.61
C LYS A 212 86.78 3.65 -19.40
N ILE A 213 85.55 3.28 -19.05
CA ILE A 213 84.94 3.62 -17.77
C ILE A 213 84.98 2.35 -16.91
N LYS A 214 85.71 2.41 -15.79
CA LYS A 214 85.78 1.28 -14.85
C LYS A 214 84.41 1.08 -14.21
N GLY A 215 83.87 -0.12 -14.33
CA GLY A 215 82.55 -0.44 -13.80
C GLY A 215 82.16 -1.89 -14.07
N ILE A 216 81.00 -2.28 -13.55
CA ILE A 216 80.43 -3.61 -13.68
C ILE A 216 79.45 -3.61 -14.86
N VAL A 217 79.60 -4.53 -15.79
CA VAL A 217 78.64 -4.70 -16.89
C VAL A 217 77.37 -5.32 -16.32
N GLN A 218 76.24 -4.63 -16.44
CA GLN A 218 74.94 -5.09 -15.96
C GLN A 218 74.12 -5.76 -17.06
N ASP A 219 74.25 -5.26 -18.30
CA ASP A 219 73.51 -5.78 -19.45
C ASP A 219 74.19 -5.35 -20.78
N THR A 220 73.81 -5.99 -21.89
CA THR A 220 74.28 -5.65 -23.25
C THR A 220 73.08 -5.57 -24.21
N SER A 221 73.06 -4.58 -25.09
CA SER A 221 72.00 -4.45 -26.10
C SER A 221 71.90 -5.67 -27.02
N ALA A 222 70.72 -5.97 -27.57
CA ALA A 222 70.52 -7.09 -28.49
C ALA A 222 71.44 -7.08 -29.74
N SER A 223 71.83 -5.90 -30.23
CA SER A 223 72.78 -5.73 -31.34
C SER A 223 74.25 -5.85 -30.92
N GLY A 224 74.54 -5.99 -29.63
CA GLY A 224 75.89 -5.97 -29.06
C GLY A 224 76.58 -4.59 -29.07
N ALA A 225 75.98 -3.56 -29.67
CA ALA A 225 76.61 -2.26 -29.91
C ALA A 225 76.72 -1.39 -28.65
N THR A 226 75.85 -1.58 -27.66
CA THR A 226 75.82 -0.80 -26.41
C THR A 226 75.96 -1.70 -25.20
N ILE A 227 76.88 -1.35 -24.30
CA ILE A 227 77.13 -2.03 -23.04
C ILE A 227 76.62 -1.14 -21.91
N PHE A 228 75.72 -1.64 -21.08
CA PHE A 228 75.21 -0.91 -19.93
C PHE A 228 76.08 -1.19 -18.71
N ILE A 229 76.82 -0.18 -18.27
CA ILE A 229 77.80 -0.31 -17.20
C ILE A 229 77.36 0.48 -15.98
N GLU A 230 77.49 -0.14 -14.80
CA GLU A 230 77.45 0.53 -13.50
C GLU A 230 78.87 1.02 -13.15
N PRO A 231 79.16 2.32 -13.20
CA PRO A 231 80.48 2.84 -12.85
C PRO A 231 80.90 2.45 -11.44
N LEU A 232 82.18 2.13 -11.23
CA LEU A 232 82.69 1.65 -9.95
C LEU A 232 82.41 2.62 -8.79
N GLU A 233 82.49 3.93 -9.07
CA GLU A 233 82.21 5.00 -8.11
C GLU A 233 80.74 5.08 -7.64
N THR A 234 79.83 4.44 -8.38
CA THR A 234 78.38 4.44 -8.07
C THR A 234 77.90 3.11 -7.51
N VAL A 235 78.74 2.06 -7.48
CA VAL A 235 78.36 0.72 -7.02
C VAL A 235 77.83 0.75 -5.58
N GLU A 236 78.57 1.39 -4.66
CA GLU A 236 78.17 1.54 -3.26
C GLU A 236 76.87 2.35 -3.11
N LEU A 237 76.70 3.41 -3.91
CA LEU A 237 75.48 4.23 -3.88
C LEU A 237 74.25 3.46 -4.38
N ASN A 238 74.41 2.67 -5.45
CA ASN A 238 73.36 1.78 -5.98
C ASN A 238 73.02 0.67 -4.96
N ASN A 239 74.03 0.04 -4.35
CA ASN A 239 73.82 -0.98 -3.31
C ASN A 239 73.03 -0.38 -2.15
N ARG A 240 73.45 0.79 -1.64
CA ARG A 240 72.78 1.46 -0.54
C ARG A 240 71.33 1.85 -0.87
N TRP A 241 71.08 2.37 -2.07
CA TRP A 241 69.73 2.69 -2.53
C TRP A 241 68.85 1.42 -2.60
N ARG A 242 69.39 0.32 -3.14
CA ARG A 242 68.69 -0.98 -3.22
C ARG A 242 68.43 -1.60 -1.85
N GLU A 243 69.36 -1.50 -0.91
CA GLU A 243 69.15 -1.91 0.48
C GLU A 243 67.99 -1.16 1.13
N LEU A 244 67.92 0.15 0.92
CA LEU A 244 66.85 0.99 1.44
C LEU A 244 65.49 0.66 0.81
N GLN A 245 65.45 0.35 -0.49
CA GLN A 245 64.22 -0.14 -1.15
C GLN A 245 63.74 -1.46 -0.52
N VAL A 246 64.64 -2.43 -0.31
CA VAL A 246 64.28 -3.70 0.35
C VAL A 246 63.85 -3.47 1.79
N ALA A 247 64.46 -2.51 2.49
CA ALA A 247 64.05 -2.14 3.84
C ALA A 247 62.67 -1.49 3.87
N GLU A 248 62.36 -0.65 2.88
CA GLU A 248 61.04 -0.05 2.67
C GLU A 248 59.98 -1.14 2.45
N ASP A 249 60.20 -2.06 1.51
CA ASP A 249 59.27 -3.16 1.22
C ASP A 249 59.01 -4.07 2.43
N LYS A 250 60.03 -4.29 3.26
CA LYS A 250 59.90 -5.05 4.51
C LYS A 250 59.07 -4.30 5.54
N GLU A 251 59.31 -3.00 5.68
CA GLU A 251 58.58 -2.15 6.62
C GLU A 251 57.11 -1.98 6.21
N ILE A 252 56.83 -1.80 4.90
CA ILE A 252 55.47 -1.77 4.35
C ILE A 252 54.75 -3.08 4.65
N ARG A 253 55.38 -4.24 4.37
CA ARG A 253 54.78 -5.55 4.67
C ARG A 253 54.51 -5.75 6.16
N ARG A 254 55.38 -5.27 7.05
CA ARG A 254 55.17 -5.29 8.50
C ARG A 254 53.92 -4.49 8.88
N ILE A 255 53.80 -3.26 8.37
CA ILE A 255 52.65 -2.38 8.63
C ILE A 255 51.34 -3.01 8.13
N LEU A 256 51.37 -3.60 6.93
CA LEU A 256 50.21 -4.29 6.36
C LEU A 256 49.82 -5.53 7.16
N ALA A 257 50.79 -6.30 7.64
CA ALA A 257 50.54 -7.46 8.50
C ALA A 257 49.88 -7.04 9.83
N GLU A 258 50.36 -5.98 10.47
CA GLU A 258 49.76 -5.44 11.70
C GLU A 258 48.31 -4.99 11.48
N LEU A 259 48.05 -4.25 10.38
CA LEU A 259 46.67 -3.88 10.02
C LEU A 259 45.79 -5.09 9.71
N THR A 260 46.37 -6.14 9.11
CA THR A 260 45.66 -7.39 8.82
C THR A 260 45.24 -8.09 10.12
N GLU A 261 46.11 -8.09 11.14
CA GLU A 261 45.78 -8.62 12.47
C GLU A 261 44.67 -7.81 13.15
N GLU A 262 44.70 -6.48 13.07
CA GLU A 262 43.62 -5.62 13.58
C GLU A 262 42.28 -5.91 12.87
N ILE A 263 42.29 -6.14 11.55
CA ILE A 263 41.10 -6.51 10.77
C ILE A 263 40.59 -7.91 11.15
N ALA A 264 41.50 -8.86 11.37
CA ALA A 264 41.14 -10.20 11.79
C ALA A 264 40.46 -10.18 13.17
N ALA A 265 40.95 -9.37 14.10
CA ALA A 265 40.36 -9.20 15.44
C ALA A 265 38.93 -8.62 15.39
N GLU A 266 38.66 -7.72 14.44
CA GLU A 266 37.35 -7.06 14.24
C GLU A 266 36.47 -7.78 13.19
N SER A 267 36.87 -8.97 12.75
CA SER A 267 36.27 -9.65 11.59
C SER A 267 34.75 -9.89 11.72
N GLU A 268 34.29 -10.30 12.91
CA GLU A 268 32.87 -10.52 13.19
C GLU A 268 32.06 -9.22 13.02
N GLY A 269 32.57 -8.10 13.55
CA GLY A 269 31.93 -6.79 13.43
C GLY A 269 31.88 -6.30 11.98
N ILE A 270 32.95 -6.49 11.21
CA ILE A 270 33.00 -6.10 9.80
C ILE A 270 32.01 -6.93 8.97
N VAL A 271 31.99 -8.25 9.15
CA VAL A 271 31.07 -9.14 8.44
C VAL A 271 29.61 -8.82 8.80
N ARG A 272 29.31 -8.60 10.09
CA ARG A 272 27.97 -8.18 10.54
C ARG A 272 27.54 -6.87 9.89
N THR A 273 28.43 -5.88 9.81
CA THR A 273 28.16 -4.61 9.13
C THR A 273 27.88 -4.80 7.64
N VAL A 274 28.62 -5.65 6.93
CA VAL A 274 28.35 -5.96 5.51
C VAL A 274 26.98 -6.63 5.36
N GLN A 275 26.64 -7.58 6.23
CA GLN A 275 25.32 -8.25 6.21
C GLN A 275 24.18 -7.26 6.47
N LEU A 276 24.31 -6.37 7.47
CA LEU A 276 23.29 -5.36 7.75
C LEU A 276 23.14 -4.36 6.60
N LEU A 277 24.25 -3.92 5.99
CA LEU A 277 24.22 -3.06 4.82
C LEU A 277 23.57 -3.76 3.61
N GLY A 278 23.86 -5.03 3.39
CA GLY A 278 23.21 -5.83 2.35
C GLY A 278 21.71 -5.98 2.59
N TYR A 279 21.30 -6.22 3.85
CA TYR A 279 19.89 -6.35 4.22
C TYR A 279 19.14 -5.01 4.04
N LEU A 280 19.73 -3.90 4.47
CA LEU A 280 19.16 -2.57 4.24
C LEU A 280 19.04 -2.25 2.75
N ASP A 281 20.02 -2.64 1.93
CA ASP A 281 19.95 -2.47 0.48
C ASP A 281 18.82 -3.29 -0.15
N LEU A 282 18.62 -4.54 0.31
CA LEU A 282 17.48 -5.36 -0.09
C LEU A 282 16.16 -4.67 0.28
N THR A 283 16.02 -4.15 1.49
CA THR A 283 14.81 -3.45 1.94
C THR A 283 14.56 -2.18 1.11
N PHE A 284 15.60 -1.41 0.79
CA PHE A 284 15.50 -0.28 -0.12
C PHE A 284 15.16 -0.71 -1.56
N ALA A 285 15.68 -1.85 -2.03
CA ALA A 285 15.34 -2.41 -3.33
C ALA A 285 13.88 -2.84 -3.40
N LYS A 286 13.34 -3.48 -2.33
CA LYS A 286 11.90 -3.80 -2.22
C LYS A 286 11.05 -2.54 -2.29
N ALA A 287 11.47 -1.46 -1.63
CA ALA A 287 10.77 -0.18 -1.67
C ALA A 287 10.79 0.45 -3.07
N ARG A 288 11.94 0.47 -3.76
CA ARG A 288 12.03 0.96 -5.15
C ARG A 288 11.19 0.13 -6.11
N PHE A 289 11.22 -1.19 -5.98
CA PHE A 289 10.37 -2.10 -6.76
C PHE A 289 8.88 -1.78 -6.52
N ALA A 290 8.49 -1.56 -5.26
CA ALA A 290 7.13 -1.21 -4.92
C ALA A 290 6.68 0.12 -5.54
N MET A 291 7.54 1.14 -5.51
CA MET A 291 7.27 2.44 -6.12
C MET A 291 7.17 2.35 -7.65
N ASP A 292 8.10 1.64 -8.31
CA ASP A 292 8.10 1.47 -9.78
C ASP A 292 6.85 0.70 -10.27
N LYS A 293 6.45 -0.35 -9.54
CA LYS A 293 5.32 -1.21 -9.92
C LYS A 293 3.98 -0.79 -9.33
N SER A 294 3.92 0.34 -8.63
CA SER A 294 2.71 0.82 -7.94
C SER A 294 2.11 -0.26 -7.03
N CYS A 295 2.96 -0.85 -6.18
CA CYS A 295 2.58 -1.89 -5.24
C CYS A 295 2.04 -1.33 -3.93
N VAL A 296 1.18 -2.12 -3.28
CA VAL A 296 0.61 -1.83 -1.96
C VAL A 296 1.09 -2.85 -0.93
N GLN A 297 1.12 -2.45 0.34
CA GLN A 297 1.40 -3.34 1.45
C GLN A 297 0.20 -4.29 1.66
N PRO A 298 0.36 -5.62 1.51
CA PRO A 298 -0.71 -6.56 1.82
C PRO A 298 -0.92 -6.68 3.33
N VAL A 299 -2.18 -6.82 3.74
CA VAL A 299 -2.53 -7.18 5.12
C VAL A 299 -2.31 -8.68 5.31
N MET A 300 -1.35 -9.05 6.15
CA MET A 300 -0.97 -10.43 6.38
C MET A 300 -1.68 -11.01 7.61
N SER A 301 -2.26 -12.20 7.46
CA SER A 301 -2.99 -12.90 8.52
C SER A 301 -2.50 -14.34 8.72
N ALA A 302 -2.65 -14.88 9.93
CA ALA A 302 -2.47 -16.31 10.15
C ALA A 302 -3.62 -17.07 9.47
N LEU A 303 -3.33 -18.25 8.92
CA LEU A 303 -4.34 -19.07 8.28
C LEU A 303 -5.31 -19.64 9.32
N GLY A 304 -6.61 -19.34 9.16
CA GLY A 304 -7.69 -19.83 10.02
C GLY A 304 -8.47 -20.99 9.39
N ALA A 305 -9.76 -21.10 9.73
CA ALA A 305 -10.68 -22.09 9.14
C ALA A 305 -11.07 -21.80 7.68
N GLY A 306 -10.25 -21.03 6.94
CA GLY A 306 -10.41 -20.68 5.54
C GLY A 306 -9.33 -19.69 5.10
N ALA A 307 -8.95 -19.72 3.82
CA ALA A 307 -8.06 -18.70 3.26
C ALA A 307 -8.85 -17.44 2.94
N ASN A 308 -8.79 -16.48 3.86
CA ASN A 308 -9.25 -15.12 3.61
C ASN A 308 -8.30 -14.44 2.60
N ILE A 309 -8.50 -14.74 1.32
CA ILE A 309 -7.79 -14.10 0.20
C ILE A 309 -8.65 -12.95 -0.32
N ARG A 310 -8.10 -11.75 -0.26
CA ARG A 310 -8.65 -10.55 -0.89
C ARG A 310 -7.56 -9.92 -1.75
N LEU A 311 -7.82 -9.82 -3.04
CA LEU A 311 -7.00 -9.11 -4.01
C LEU A 311 -7.94 -8.17 -4.75
N GLU A 312 -7.66 -6.88 -4.73
CA GLU A 312 -8.40 -5.84 -5.45
C GLU A 312 -7.40 -5.15 -6.37
N GLY A 313 -7.70 -5.08 -7.66
CA GLY A 313 -6.81 -4.43 -8.60
C GLY A 313 -5.50 -5.19 -8.91
N ALA A 314 -5.39 -6.48 -8.59
CA ALA A 314 -4.10 -7.19 -8.65
C ALA A 314 -3.61 -7.39 -10.09
N ARG A 315 -2.33 -7.10 -10.35
CA ARG A 315 -1.73 -7.13 -11.69
C ARG A 315 -0.54 -8.08 -11.69
N HIS A 316 -0.38 -8.89 -12.73
CA HIS A 316 0.79 -9.76 -12.83
C HIS A 316 2.04 -8.93 -13.19
N PRO A 317 3.09 -8.86 -12.34
CA PRO A 317 4.18 -7.89 -12.50
C PRO A 317 5.08 -8.12 -13.73
N LEU A 318 5.06 -9.32 -14.32
CA LEU A 318 5.79 -9.63 -15.56
C LEU A 318 5.04 -9.27 -16.85
N LEU A 319 3.74 -8.98 -16.79
CA LEU A 319 2.99 -8.61 -17.98
C LEU A 319 3.29 -7.15 -18.37
N GLN A 320 3.48 -6.92 -19.67
CA GLN A 320 3.78 -5.59 -20.22
C GLN A 320 2.54 -4.95 -20.85
N GLY A 321 2.52 -3.61 -20.90
CA GLY A 321 1.44 -2.85 -21.53
C GLY A 321 0.22 -2.66 -20.62
N ARG A 322 -0.98 -2.59 -21.22
CA ARG A 322 -2.24 -2.41 -20.48
C ARG A 322 -2.67 -3.75 -19.87
N VAL A 323 -2.20 -4.02 -18.65
CA VAL A 323 -2.59 -5.20 -17.87
C VAL A 323 -3.96 -4.96 -17.24
N VAL A 324 -4.91 -5.86 -17.46
CA VAL A 324 -6.23 -5.77 -16.81
C VAL A 324 -6.14 -6.31 -15.38
N PRO A 325 -6.62 -5.57 -14.36
CA PRO A 325 -6.55 -6.00 -12.98
C PRO A 325 -7.45 -7.20 -12.66
N LEU A 326 -7.01 -7.98 -11.68
CA LEU A 326 -7.66 -9.17 -11.13
C LEU A 326 -8.28 -8.85 -9.76
N ASP A 327 -9.58 -9.06 -9.63
CA ASP A 327 -10.29 -8.99 -8.36
C ASP A 327 -10.65 -10.39 -7.86
N LEU A 328 -10.23 -10.73 -6.65
CA LEU A 328 -10.55 -11.99 -5.99
C LEU A 328 -10.94 -11.75 -4.54
N ARG A 329 -12.08 -12.31 -4.12
CA ARG A 329 -12.49 -12.35 -2.72
C ARG A 329 -12.97 -13.74 -2.32
N MET A 330 -12.11 -14.47 -1.63
CA MET A 330 -12.42 -15.72 -0.95
C MET A 330 -12.72 -15.44 0.51
N LYS A 331 -13.84 -15.98 1.00
CA LYS A 331 -14.28 -15.84 2.39
C LYS A 331 -13.78 -17.06 3.19
N ALA A 332 -13.76 -16.93 4.50
CA ALA A 332 -13.32 -17.99 5.42
C ALA A 332 -14.13 -19.30 5.33
N ASP A 333 -15.31 -19.31 4.70
CA ASP A 333 -16.11 -20.52 4.49
C ASP A 333 -15.78 -21.25 3.17
N SER A 334 -14.81 -20.75 2.41
CA SER A 334 -14.50 -21.19 1.06
C SER A 334 -13.10 -21.79 0.98
N TRP A 335 -12.99 -23.03 0.50
CA TRP A 335 -11.72 -23.77 0.39
C TRP A 335 -11.28 -23.96 -1.05
N VAL A 336 -12.23 -24.17 -1.96
CA VAL A 336 -11.94 -24.47 -3.36
C VAL A 336 -12.51 -23.36 -4.25
N LEU A 337 -11.67 -22.79 -5.12
CA LEU A 337 -12.08 -21.87 -6.18
C LEU A 337 -11.93 -22.56 -7.53
N VAL A 338 -13.05 -22.80 -8.22
CA VAL A 338 -13.09 -23.37 -9.57
C VAL A 338 -13.19 -22.24 -10.59
N LEU A 339 -12.16 -22.10 -11.41
CA LEU A 339 -12.03 -21.11 -12.47
C LEU A 339 -12.46 -21.70 -13.82
N THR A 340 -13.48 -21.10 -14.41
CA THR A 340 -14.12 -21.56 -15.64
C THR A 340 -14.04 -20.49 -16.74
N GLY A 341 -14.15 -20.90 -18.01
CA GLY A 341 -14.07 -20.00 -19.17
C GLY A 341 -13.14 -20.54 -20.27
N PRO A 342 -13.05 -19.85 -21.43
CA PRO A 342 -12.20 -20.27 -22.54
C PRO A 342 -10.70 -20.21 -22.17
N ASN A 343 -9.88 -21.09 -22.76
CA ASN A 343 -8.43 -21.13 -22.49
C ASN A 343 -7.72 -19.82 -22.86
N THR A 344 -8.19 -19.15 -23.91
CA THR A 344 -7.76 -17.80 -24.32
C THR A 344 -8.17 -16.68 -23.36
N GLY A 345 -8.97 -16.97 -22.33
CA GLY A 345 -9.46 -16.00 -21.34
C GLY A 345 -8.44 -15.60 -20.27
N GLY A 346 -7.32 -16.31 -20.12
CA GLY A 346 -6.29 -15.97 -19.14
C GLY A 346 -6.43 -16.67 -17.78
N LYS A 347 -7.09 -17.82 -17.73
CA LYS A 347 -7.25 -18.68 -16.54
C LYS A 347 -5.91 -19.03 -15.86
N THR A 348 -4.94 -19.51 -16.64
CA THR A 348 -3.59 -19.84 -16.16
C THR A 348 -2.86 -18.62 -15.61
N VAL A 349 -3.01 -17.47 -16.28
CA VAL A 349 -2.41 -16.20 -15.83
C VAL A 349 -3.03 -15.76 -14.51
N ALA A 350 -4.34 -15.88 -14.33
CA ALA A 350 -5.01 -15.58 -13.07
C ALA A 350 -4.51 -16.47 -11.92
N LEU A 351 -4.39 -17.79 -12.15
CA LEU A 351 -3.82 -18.72 -11.18
C LEU A 351 -2.39 -18.35 -10.79
N LYS A 352 -1.52 -18.12 -11.78
CA LYS A 352 -0.13 -17.68 -11.55
C LYS A 352 -0.09 -16.37 -10.78
N THR A 353 -0.95 -15.41 -11.12
CA THR A 353 -1.03 -14.12 -10.43
C THR A 353 -1.33 -14.32 -8.95
N ILE A 354 -2.39 -15.06 -8.60
CA ILE A 354 -2.79 -15.26 -7.19
C ILE A 354 -1.68 -16.00 -6.42
N GLY A 355 -1.11 -17.06 -6.99
CA GLY A 355 -0.02 -17.80 -6.37
C GLY A 355 1.24 -16.94 -6.17
N LEU A 356 1.62 -16.16 -7.19
CA LEU A 356 2.77 -15.27 -7.12
C LEU A 356 2.54 -14.15 -6.09
N MET A 357 1.36 -13.54 -6.02
CA MET A 357 1.04 -12.53 -4.99
C MET A 357 1.25 -13.10 -3.57
N ALA A 358 0.83 -14.33 -3.31
CA ALA A 358 1.05 -15.00 -2.03
C ALA A 358 2.55 -15.19 -1.72
N LEU A 359 3.33 -15.64 -2.70
CA LEU A 359 4.78 -15.82 -2.54
C LEU A 359 5.51 -14.49 -2.31
N LEU A 360 5.20 -13.46 -3.10
CA LEU A 360 5.80 -12.12 -2.96
C LEU A 360 5.49 -11.52 -1.58
N ALA A 361 4.24 -11.63 -1.13
CA ALA A 361 3.83 -11.17 0.18
C ALA A 361 4.60 -11.89 1.31
N GLN A 362 4.80 -13.21 1.20
CA GLN A 362 5.61 -14.01 2.14
C GLN A 362 7.12 -13.76 2.04
N CYS A 363 7.61 -13.16 0.96
CA CYS A 363 8.98 -12.62 0.85
C CYS A 363 9.11 -11.20 1.45
N GLY A 364 8.00 -10.64 1.96
CA GLY A 364 7.94 -9.27 2.47
C GLY A 364 7.93 -8.19 1.39
N LEU A 365 7.65 -8.54 0.13
CA LEU A 365 7.46 -7.55 -0.92
C LEU A 365 6.03 -6.98 -0.83
N HIS A 366 5.92 -5.68 -1.09
CA HIS A 366 4.62 -5.11 -1.48
C HIS A 366 4.23 -5.66 -2.85
N ILE A 367 2.93 -5.80 -3.08
CA ILE A 367 2.41 -6.46 -4.28
C ILE A 367 1.64 -5.50 -5.19
N PRO A 368 1.72 -5.66 -6.52
CA PRO A 368 1.03 -4.80 -7.50
C PRO A 368 -0.48 -5.06 -7.45
N ALA A 369 -1.18 -4.30 -6.61
CA ALA A 369 -2.61 -4.34 -6.39
C ALA A 369 -3.07 -2.97 -5.87
N ASP A 370 -4.38 -2.75 -5.83
CA ASP A 370 -4.97 -1.54 -5.23
C ASP A 370 -5.24 -1.78 -3.73
N ALA A 371 -5.65 -3.00 -3.36
CA ALA A 371 -5.68 -3.46 -1.97
C ALA A 371 -5.50 -4.98 -1.89
N ALA A 372 -4.87 -5.47 -0.83
CA ALA A 372 -4.68 -6.90 -0.64
C ALA A 372 -4.72 -7.35 0.82
N ALA A 373 -5.31 -8.51 1.06
CA ALA A 373 -5.20 -9.27 2.30
C ALA A 373 -4.96 -10.74 1.96
N LEU A 374 -3.89 -11.30 2.52
CA LEU A 374 -3.44 -12.66 2.23
C LEU A 374 -3.08 -13.37 3.54
N PRO A 375 -3.39 -14.66 3.66
CA PRO A 375 -2.85 -15.45 4.76
C PRO A 375 -1.42 -15.91 4.45
N VAL A 376 -0.68 -16.28 5.49
CA VAL A 376 0.62 -16.95 5.35
C VAL A 376 0.40 -18.46 5.20
N PHE A 377 0.79 -19.00 4.05
CA PHE A 377 0.75 -20.42 3.74
C PHE A 377 2.07 -21.09 4.12
N GLN A 378 1.97 -22.26 4.75
CA GLN A 378 3.14 -23.07 5.07
C GLN A 378 3.62 -23.89 3.87
N GLY A 379 2.68 -24.35 3.03
CA GLY A 379 2.98 -25.04 1.78
C GLY A 379 2.35 -24.32 0.60
N VAL A 380 3.08 -24.22 -0.50
CA VAL A 380 2.55 -23.74 -1.78
C VAL A 380 2.93 -24.74 -2.85
N TYR A 381 1.91 -25.27 -3.53
CA TYR A 381 2.04 -26.32 -4.52
C TYR A 381 1.37 -25.90 -5.81
N ALA A 382 2.06 -26.05 -6.93
CA ALA A 382 1.53 -25.71 -8.24
C ALA A 382 1.74 -26.87 -9.22
N ASP A 383 0.68 -27.18 -9.97
CA ASP A 383 0.71 -28.01 -11.15
C ASP A 383 0.14 -27.19 -12.32
N ILE A 384 1.03 -26.52 -13.05
CA ILE A 384 0.70 -25.64 -14.17
C ILE A 384 1.68 -25.99 -15.30
N GLY A 385 1.18 -26.39 -16.47
CA GLY A 385 2.02 -26.84 -17.59
C GLY A 385 1.35 -26.65 -18.95
N ASP A 386 2.18 -26.55 -19.99
CA ASP A 386 1.74 -26.45 -21.39
C ASP A 386 1.57 -27.84 -22.00
N GLU A 387 0.36 -28.19 -22.45
CA GLU A 387 0.05 -29.43 -23.19
C GLU A 387 0.66 -29.49 -24.61
N GLN A 388 1.44 -28.47 -25.04
CA GLN A 388 1.82 -28.29 -26.45
C GLN A 388 3.16 -28.92 -26.88
N SER A 389 3.82 -29.71 -26.02
CA SER A 389 5.00 -30.48 -26.42
C SER A 389 4.60 -31.81 -27.09
N ILE A 390 4.79 -31.91 -28.41
CA ILE A 390 4.47 -33.07 -29.25
C ILE A 390 5.23 -34.35 -28.82
N GLU A 391 6.32 -34.23 -28.07
CA GLU A 391 7.11 -35.38 -27.59
C GLU A 391 6.51 -36.06 -26.33
N GLN A 392 5.46 -35.51 -25.70
CA GLN A 392 5.00 -35.90 -24.36
C GLN A 392 3.54 -36.37 -24.26
N SER A 393 2.84 -36.69 -25.33
CA SER A 393 1.38 -36.91 -25.27
C SER A 393 0.89 -38.13 -24.46
N LEU A 394 1.74 -39.10 -24.08
CA LEU A 394 1.44 -40.14 -23.08
C LEU A 394 2.02 -39.82 -21.69
N SER A 395 2.99 -38.90 -21.63
CA SER A 395 3.75 -38.57 -20.42
C SER A 395 3.17 -37.39 -19.64
N THR A 396 2.27 -36.59 -20.22
CA THR A 396 1.66 -35.42 -19.56
C THR A 396 0.64 -35.83 -18.50
N PHE A 397 -0.40 -36.61 -18.83
CA PHE A 397 -1.41 -37.03 -17.85
C PHE A 397 -0.78 -37.78 -16.65
N SER A 398 0.13 -38.72 -16.90
CA SER A 398 0.82 -39.45 -15.83
C SER A 398 1.76 -38.55 -15.00
N SER A 399 2.40 -37.56 -15.61
CA SER A 399 3.22 -36.57 -14.90
C SER A 399 2.37 -35.66 -14.01
N HIS A 400 1.26 -35.13 -14.54
CA HIS A 400 0.27 -34.35 -13.77
C HIS A 400 -0.26 -35.17 -12.60
N MET A 401 -0.67 -36.42 -12.85
CA MET A 401 -1.17 -37.30 -11.79
C MET A 401 -0.12 -37.62 -10.73
N THR A 402 1.13 -37.87 -11.12
CA THR A 402 2.21 -38.13 -10.17
C THR A 402 2.48 -36.88 -9.30
N ASN A 403 2.48 -35.70 -9.91
CA ASN A 403 2.60 -34.43 -9.18
C ASN A 403 1.41 -34.22 -8.22
N ILE A 404 0.18 -34.48 -8.66
CA ILE A 404 -1.01 -34.38 -7.81
C ILE A 404 -0.97 -35.39 -6.64
N ILE A 405 -0.49 -36.62 -6.86
CA ILE A 405 -0.30 -37.62 -5.80
C ILE A 405 0.71 -37.10 -4.77
N ASP A 406 1.83 -36.54 -5.20
CA ASP A 406 2.83 -35.93 -4.32
C ASP A 406 2.26 -34.74 -3.54
N ILE A 407 1.45 -33.89 -4.18
CA ILE A 407 0.76 -32.78 -3.54
C ILE A 407 -0.22 -33.30 -2.48
N LEU A 408 -1.04 -34.29 -2.80
CA LEU A 408 -1.98 -34.91 -1.86
C LEU A 408 -1.28 -35.55 -0.65
N ALA A 409 -0.05 -36.04 -0.81
CA ALA A 409 0.71 -36.63 0.30
C ALA A 409 1.22 -35.56 1.29
N ARG A 410 1.38 -34.31 0.87
CA ARG A 410 2.03 -33.24 1.65
C ARG A 410 1.13 -32.07 2.02
N ALA A 411 0.10 -31.79 1.21
CA ALA A 411 -0.79 -30.65 1.41
C ALA A 411 -1.74 -30.88 2.59
N ASP A 412 -1.77 -29.88 3.48
CA ASP A 412 -2.60 -29.82 4.68
C ASP A 412 -3.49 -28.56 4.67
N SER A 413 -4.23 -28.34 5.75
CA SER A 413 -5.09 -27.16 5.88
C SER A 413 -4.33 -25.83 5.85
N ARG A 414 -2.99 -25.86 5.94
CA ARG A 414 -2.09 -24.68 5.88
C ARG A 414 -1.43 -24.49 4.52
N SER A 415 -1.93 -25.20 3.51
CA SER A 415 -1.35 -25.22 2.17
C SER A 415 -2.22 -24.50 1.14
N LEU A 416 -1.58 -23.85 0.17
CA LEU A 416 -2.16 -23.37 -1.07
C LEU A 416 -1.82 -24.36 -2.19
N VAL A 417 -2.85 -24.89 -2.84
CA VAL A 417 -2.73 -25.79 -3.99
C VAL A 417 -3.29 -25.10 -5.23
N ILE A 418 -2.52 -25.09 -6.32
CA ILE A 418 -2.87 -24.48 -7.59
C ILE A 418 -2.80 -25.55 -8.67
N LEU A 419 -3.93 -25.85 -9.32
CA LEU A 419 -4.05 -26.89 -10.34
C LEU A 419 -4.59 -26.28 -11.63
N ASP A 420 -3.85 -26.40 -12.72
CA ASP A 420 -4.32 -25.99 -14.05
C ASP A 420 -4.93 -27.20 -14.77
N GLU A 421 -6.13 -27.04 -15.33
CA GLU A 421 -6.85 -28.01 -16.16
C GLU A 421 -6.98 -29.42 -15.53
N VAL A 422 -7.44 -29.49 -14.28
CA VAL A 422 -7.58 -30.77 -13.58
C VAL A 422 -8.51 -31.73 -14.35
N GLY A 423 -8.07 -32.98 -14.51
CA GLY A 423 -8.83 -34.01 -15.23
C GLY A 423 -8.80 -33.88 -16.75
N ALA A 424 -7.91 -33.06 -17.32
CA ALA A 424 -7.62 -33.01 -18.75
C ALA A 424 -6.84 -34.24 -19.24
N GLY A 425 -6.81 -34.49 -20.55
CA GLY A 425 -5.97 -35.52 -21.18
C GLY A 425 -6.48 -36.97 -21.07
N THR A 426 -7.72 -37.19 -20.64
CA THR A 426 -8.39 -38.50 -20.58
C THR A 426 -9.84 -38.42 -21.04
N ASP A 427 -10.60 -39.53 -20.97
CA ASP A 427 -12.04 -39.54 -21.21
C ASP A 427 -12.74 -38.45 -20.35
N PRO A 428 -13.57 -37.56 -20.95
CA PRO A 428 -14.17 -36.44 -20.21
C PRO A 428 -15.01 -36.84 -18.99
N ALA A 429 -15.69 -37.99 -19.05
CA ALA A 429 -16.52 -38.46 -17.94
C ALA A 429 -15.63 -38.97 -16.79
N GLU A 430 -14.61 -39.78 -17.11
CA GLU A 430 -13.64 -40.25 -16.12
C GLU A 430 -12.82 -39.10 -15.52
N GLY A 431 -12.36 -38.17 -16.36
CA GLY A 431 -11.59 -36.99 -15.96
C GLY A 431 -12.36 -36.07 -15.02
N SER A 432 -13.64 -35.82 -15.32
CA SER A 432 -14.53 -35.04 -14.46
C SER A 432 -14.80 -35.71 -13.12
N ALA A 433 -15.05 -37.03 -13.12
CA ALA A 433 -15.27 -37.80 -11.89
C ALA A 433 -14.04 -37.79 -10.99
N LEU A 434 -12.85 -37.99 -11.57
CA LEU A 434 -11.57 -37.95 -10.86
C LEU A 434 -11.31 -36.56 -10.28
N ALA A 435 -11.49 -35.50 -11.08
CA ALA A 435 -11.32 -34.12 -10.64
C ALA A 435 -12.25 -33.78 -9.46
N MET A 436 -13.54 -34.14 -9.52
CA MET A 436 -14.47 -33.94 -8.41
C MET A 436 -14.02 -34.71 -7.16
N ALA A 437 -13.55 -35.95 -7.29
CA ALA A 437 -13.04 -36.74 -6.16
C ALA A 437 -11.81 -36.09 -5.50
N LEU A 438 -10.88 -35.57 -6.31
CA LEU A 438 -9.69 -34.84 -5.85
C LEU A 438 -10.06 -33.55 -5.11
N LEU A 439 -10.95 -32.73 -5.69
CA LEU A 439 -11.40 -31.48 -5.07
C LEU A 439 -12.18 -31.73 -3.77
N ASN A 440 -12.97 -32.80 -3.71
CA ASN A 440 -13.61 -33.25 -2.47
C ASN A 440 -12.56 -33.62 -1.40
N CYS A 441 -11.48 -34.31 -1.79
CA CYS A 441 -10.40 -34.65 -0.87
C CYS A 441 -9.72 -33.41 -0.30
N PHE A 442 -9.34 -32.45 -1.14
CA PHE A 442 -8.74 -31.19 -0.69
C PHE A 442 -9.69 -30.38 0.21
N ARG A 443 -10.97 -30.25 -0.19
CA ARG A 443 -11.98 -29.56 0.62
C ARG A 443 -12.15 -30.20 1.99
N ASN A 444 -12.27 -31.53 2.05
CA ASN A 444 -12.48 -32.25 3.32
C ASN A 444 -11.26 -32.11 4.26
N ARG A 445 -10.07 -31.86 3.72
CA ARG A 445 -8.85 -31.56 4.49
C ARG A 445 -8.70 -30.07 4.84
N GLY A 446 -9.60 -29.21 4.40
CA GLY A 446 -9.50 -27.76 4.56
C GLY A 446 -8.32 -27.15 3.80
N VAL A 447 -7.92 -27.74 2.67
CA VAL A 447 -6.80 -27.23 1.85
C VAL A 447 -7.32 -26.12 0.95
N THR A 448 -6.63 -24.98 0.91
CA THR A 448 -6.99 -23.89 -0.01
C THR A 448 -6.56 -24.27 -1.41
N THR A 449 -7.52 -24.41 -2.32
CA THR A 449 -7.28 -24.95 -3.67
C THR A 449 -7.84 -24.02 -4.73
N LEU A 450 -6.98 -23.58 -5.64
CA LEU A 450 -7.35 -22.85 -6.84
C LEU A 450 -7.23 -23.79 -8.03
N VAL A 451 -8.30 -23.96 -8.79
CA VAL A 451 -8.31 -24.91 -9.89
C VAL A 451 -8.94 -24.32 -11.13
N THR A 452 -8.40 -24.61 -12.31
CA THR A 452 -9.08 -24.32 -13.58
C THR A 452 -9.60 -25.61 -14.19
N THR A 453 -10.68 -25.49 -14.96
CA THR A 453 -11.26 -26.64 -15.65
C THR A 453 -11.95 -26.23 -16.95
N HIS A 454 -12.04 -27.17 -17.88
CA HIS A 454 -12.89 -27.09 -19.08
C HIS A 454 -14.14 -27.97 -18.98
N HIS A 455 -14.27 -28.79 -17.93
CA HIS A 455 -15.34 -29.76 -17.77
C HIS A 455 -16.65 -29.11 -17.28
N PRO A 456 -17.77 -29.27 -17.99
CA PRO A 456 -19.08 -28.74 -17.59
C PRO A 456 -19.55 -29.25 -16.21
N GLU A 457 -19.26 -30.51 -15.88
CA GLU A 457 -19.66 -31.17 -14.64
C GLU A 457 -19.09 -30.46 -13.41
N LEU A 458 -17.87 -29.92 -13.52
CA LEU A 458 -17.24 -29.16 -12.44
C LEU A 458 -17.90 -27.78 -12.21
N LYS A 459 -18.59 -27.23 -13.23
CA LYS A 459 -19.38 -26.00 -13.08
C LYS A 459 -20.57 -26.23 -12.15
N VAL A 460 -21.25 -27.36 -12.31
CA VAL A 460 -22.40 -27.77 -11.49
C VAL A 460 -21.93 -28.10 -10.08
N TYR A 461 -20.86 -28.89 -9.95
CA TYR A 461 -20.23 -29.21 -8.67
C TYR A 461 -19.90 -27.94 -7.85
N ALA A 462 -19.39 -26.89 -8.48
CA ALA A 462 -19.03 -25.65 -7.81
C ALA A 462 -20.23 -24.82 -7.31
N VAL A 463 -21.44 -25.09 -7.79
CA VAL A 463 -22.68 -24.44 -7.34
C VAL A 463 -23.32 -25.25 -6.21
N ASP A 464 -23.38 -26.57 -6.36
CA ASP A 464 -24.12 -27.45 -5.43
C ASP A 464 -23.35 -27.77 -4.15
N THR A 465 -22.04 -27.53 -4.13
CA THR A 465 -21.16 -28.02 -3.07
C THR A 465 -20.74 -26.92 -2.10
N PRO A 466 -21.13 -27.00 -0.80
CA PRO A 466 -20.67 -26.05 0.21
C PRO A 466 -19.15 -25.99 0.31
N GLY A 467 -18.60 -24.77 0.45
CA GLY A 467 -17.15 -24.54 0.54
C GLY A 467 -16.41 -24.57 -0.80
N VAL A 468 -17.11 -24.79 -1.90
CA VAL A 468 -16.61 -24.61 -3.27
C VAL A 468 -17.23 -23.35 -3.86
N ARG A 469 -16.44 -22.54 -4.56
CA ARG A 469 -16.92 -21.36 -5.27
C ARG A 469 -16.50 -21.41 -6.72
N ASN A 470 -17.42 -21.06 -7.60
CA ASN A 470 -17.12 -20.85 -9.01
C ASN A 470 -16.58 -19.43 -9.21
N ALA A 471 -15.69 -19.24 -10.18
CA ALA A 471 -15.36 -17.96 -10.76
C ALA A 471 -15.16 -18.13 -12.26
N SER A 472 -15.55 -17.14 -13.05
CA SER A 472 -15.37 -17.14 -14.50
C SER A 472 -14.48 -16.00 -14.95
N VAL A 473 -13.67 -16.25 -15.98
CA VAL A 473 -12.91 -15.18 -16.63
C VAL A 473 -13.74 -14.62 -17.78
N GLU A 474 -14.00 -13.31 -17.77
CA GLU A 474 -14.66 -12.62 -18.88
C GLU A 474 -13.75 -12.62 -20.13
N PHE A 475 -14.37 -12.70 -21.31
CA PHE A 475 -13.69 -12.66 -22.61
C PHE A 475 -14.47 -11.72 -23.53
N ASP A 476 -13.77 -10.78 -24.16
CA ASP A 476 -14.42 -9.82 -25.04
C ASP A 476 -14.59 -10.44 -26.43
N LEU A 477 -15.84 -10.74 -26.78
CA LEU A 477 -16.22 -11.30 -28.07
C LEU A 477 -16.06 -10.30 -29.23
N GLU A 478 -16.00 -8.99 -28.96
CA GLU A 478 -15.78 -7.95 -29.97
C GLU A 478 -14.31 -7.79 -30.35
N THR A 479 -13.43 -7.75 -29.37
CA THR A 479 -11.99 -7.59 -29.63
C THR A 479 -11.25 -8.92 -29.78
N LEU A 480 -11.87 -10.04 -29.42
CA LEU A 480 -11.23 -11.36 -29.24
C LEU A 480 -10.08 -11.32 -28.23
N GLN A 481 -10.07 -10.36 -27.33
CA GLN A 481 -9.05 -10.21 -26.31
C GLN A 481 -9.55 -10.72 -24.94
N PRO A 482 -8.69 -11.39 -24.16
CA PRO A 482 -9.00 -11.68 -22.77
C PRO A 482 -9.21 -10.39 -21.99
N THR A 483 -10.32 -10.29 -21.25
CA THR A 483 -10.53 -9.17 -20.33
C THR A 483 -9.92 -9.45 -18.95
N TYR A 484 -9.44 -10.67 -18.70
CA TYR A 484 -8.83 -11.12 -17.44
C TYR A 484 -9.64 -10.83 -16.16
N ARG A 485 -10.91 -10.43 -16.28
CA ARG A 485 -11.76 -10.09 -15.14
C ARG A 485 -12.40 -11.34 -14.58
N LEU A 486 -12.19 -11.59 -13.28
CA LEU A 486 -12.84 -12.68 -12.56
C LEU A 486 -14.21 -12.28 -12.04
N VAL A 487 -15.24 -13.05 -12.41
CA VAL A 487 -16.58 -12.96 -11.85
C VAL A 487 -16.81 -14.13 -10.92
N VAL A 488 -16.66 -13.90 -9.62
CA VAL A 488 -16.90 -14.92 -8.60
C VAL A 488 -18.40 -15.19 -8.45
N GLY A 489 -18.78 -16.46 -8.47
CA GLY A 489 -20.12 -16.97 -8.20
C GLY A 489 -20.95 -17.30 -9.45
N LEU A 490 -20.40 -17.19 -10.66
CA LEU A 490 -21.09 -17.56 -11.90
C LEU A 490 -20.18 -18.40 -12.81
N PRO A 491 -20.69 -19.50 -13.40
CA PRO A 491 -19.96 -20.24 -14.42
C PRO A 491 -19.73 -19.42 -15.69
N GLY A 492 -18.58 -19.62 -16.32
CA GLY A 492 -18.23 -19.01 -17.60
C GLY A 492 -18.79 -19.80 -18.78
N ARG A 493 -19.09 -19.10 -19.88
CA ARG A 493 -19.61 -19.68 -21.13
C ARG A 493 -18.51 -20.39 -21.94
N SER A 494 -18.88 -21.37 -22.74
CA SER A 494 -17.97 -22.03 -23.70
C SER A 494 -18.07 -21.35 -25.07
N ASN A 495 -17.29 -20.29 -25.29
CA ASN A 495 -17.41 -19.41 -26.48
C ASN A 495 -16.78 -19.95 -27.79
N ALA A 496 -16.49 -21.24 -27.89
CA ALA A 496 -15.71 -21.81 -29.00
C ALA A 496 -16.35 -21.56 -30.38
N LEU A 497 -17.67 -21.73 -30.51
CA LEU A 497 -18.39 -21.51 -31.77
C LEU A 497 -18.46 -20.03 -32.18
N ALA A 498 -18.64 -19.13 -31.21
CA ALA A 498 -18.64 -17.68 -31.46
C ALA A 498 -17.25 -17.17 -31.87
N ILE A 499 -16.18 -17.73 -31.29
CA ILE A 499 -14.80 -17.44 -31.69
C ILE A 499 -14.55 -17.96 -33.11
N ALA A 500 -14.96 -19.19 -33.42
CA ALA A 500 -14.80 -19.78 -34.75
C ALA A 500 -15.53 -18.98 -35.84
N GLU A 501 -16.75 -18.51 -35.56
CA GLU A 501 -17.51 -17.59 -36.43
C GLU A 501 -16.74 -16.32 -36.74
N ARG A 502 -16.16 -15.69 -35.72
CA ARG A 502 -15.42 -14.44 -35.87
C ARG A 502 -14.07 -14.61 -36.56
N LEU A 503 -13.46 -15.79 -36.43
CA LEU A 503 -12.24 -16.18 -37.17
C LEU A 503 -12.52 -16.53 -38.64
N GLY A 504 -13.78 -16.49 -39.09
CA GLY A 504 -14.16 -16.67 -40.48
C GLY A 504 -14.57 -18.10 -40.86
N LEU A 505 -14.89 -18.96 -39.89
CA LEU A 505 -15.46 -20.28 -40.18
C LEU A 505 -16.84 -20.11 -40.83
N SER A 506 -17.17 -20.92 -41.84
CA SER A 506 -18.41 -20.76 -42.61
C SER A 506 -19.65 -20.92 -41.73
N ALA A 507 -20.67 -20.09 -41.97
CA ALA A 507 -21.94 -20.14 -41.25
C ALA A 507 -22.64 -21.51 -41.33
N GLU A 508 -22.50 -22.24 -42.44
CA GLU A 508 -23.04 -23.60 -42.57
C GLU A 508 -22.44 -24.56 -41.53
N ILE A 509 -21.10 -24.64 -41.44
CA ILE A 509 -20.40 -25.48 -40.44
C ILE A 509 -20.77 -25.07 -39.00
N ILE A 510 -20.93 -23.77 -38.72
CA ILE A 510 -21.30 -23.29 -37.38
C ILE A 510 -22.73 -23.68 -37.04
N ASN A 511 -23.65 -23.57 -37.99
CA ASN A 511 -25.05 -23.94 -37.80
C ASN A 511 -25.19 -25.45 -37.61
N ASP A 512 -24.43 -26.25 -38.37
CA ASP A 512 -24.36 -27.70 -38.18
C ASP A 512 -23.81 -28.06 -36.79
N ALA A 513 -22.72 -27.41 -36.36
CA ALA A 513 -22.15 -27.60 -35.04
C ALA A 513 -23.10 -27.19 -33.90
N ARG A 514 -23.83 -26.07 -34.05
CA ARG A 514 -24.88 -25.65 -33.11
C ARG A 514 -26.01 -26.68 -33.00
N GLY A 515 -26.36 -27.34 -34.10
CA GLY A 515 -27.36 -28.41 -34.12
C GLY A 515 -26.94 -29.69 -33.40
N MET A 516 -25.63 -29.91 -33.21
CA MET A 516 -25.07 -31.07 -32.52
C MET A 516 -24.89 -30.87 -31.00
N VAL A 517 -24.89 -29.63 -30.52
CA VAL A 517 -24.83 -29.30 -29.08
C VAL A 517 -26.20 -29.56 -28.44
N ALA A 518 -26.24 -30.28 -27.31
CA ALA A 518 -27.48 -30.67 -26.68
C ALA A 518 -28.36 -29.45 -26.31
N SER A 519 -29.66 -29.53 -26.61
CA SER A 519 -30.62 -28.43 -26.38
C SER A 519 -30.73 -27.93 -24.93
N ALA A 520 -30.28 -28.72 -23.96
CA ALA A 520 -30.25 -28.35 -22.54
C ALA A 520 -29.06 -27.43 -22.22
N ASP A 521 -27.91 -27.65 -22.85
CA ASP A 521 -26.70 -26.84 -22.67
C ASP A 521 -26.88 -25.44 -23.28
N LEU A 522 -27.52 -25.35 -24.44
CA LEU A 522 -27.87 -24.08 -25.10
C LEU A 522 -28.80 -23.21 -24.23
N LYS A 523 -29.82 -23.81 -23.60
CA LYS A 523 -30.75 -23.08 -22.72
C LYS A 523 -30.11 -22.61 -21.41
N ALA A 524 -29.18 -23.40 -20.86
CA ALA A 524 -28.41 -23.00 -19.69
C ALA A 524 -27.49 -21.82 -20.01
N ASP A 525 -26.84 -21.87 -21.18
CA ASP A 525 -26.00 -20.78 -21.68
C ASP A 525 -26.80 -19.49 -21.96
N ASP A 526 -28.04 -19.58 -22.46
CA ASP A 526 -28.92 -18.42 -22.67
C ASP A 526 -29.40 -17.78 -21.35
N LEU A 527 -29.71 -18.59 -20.33
CA LEU A 527 -30.04 -18.06 -19.00
C LEU A 527 -28.82 -17.41 -18.33
N LEU A 528 -27.62 -17.96 -18.54
CA LEU A 528 -26.38 -17.36 -18.07
C LEU A 528 -26.12 -16.00 -18.75
N ASP A 529 -26.44 -15.87 -20.03
CA ASP A 529 -26.36 -14.59 -20.76
C ASP A 529 -27.26 -13.52 -20.15
N GLU A 530 -28.52 -13.87 -19.86
CA GLU A 530 -29.47 -12.94 -19.25
C GLU A 530 -28.99 -12.49 -17.86
N ILE A 531 -28.43 -13.41 -17.06
CA ILE A 531 -27.86 -13.10 -15.75
C ILE A 531 -26.62 -12.19 -15.88
N GLN A 532 -25.72 -12.48 -16.82
CA GLN A 532 -24.51 -11.68 -17.04
C GLN A 532 -24.85 -10.28 -17.52
N ARG A 533 -25.77 -10.14 -18.48
CA ARG A 533 -26.25 -8.86 -18.99
C ARG A 533 -26.88 -8.02 -17.89
N THR A 534 -27.80 -8.61 -17.13
CA THR A 534 -28.46 -7.92 -16.01
C THR A 534 -27.45 -7.43 -14.98
N ARG A 535 -26.41 -8.22 -14.67
CA ARG A 535 -25.34 -7.82 -13.75
C ARG A 535 -24.44 -6.72 -14.31
N ALA A 536 -24.10 -6.77 -15.60
CA ALA A 536 -23.30 -5.74 -16.25
C ALA A 536 -24.03 -4.39 -16.21
N GLU A 537 -25.33 -4.38 -16.54
CA GLU A 537 -26.21 -3.21 -16.43
C GLU A 537 -26.28 -2.71 -14.97
N THR A 538 -26.47 -3.63 -14.01
CA THR A 538 -26.51 -3.29 -12.58
C THR A 538 -25.17 -2.71 -12.09
N ARG A 539 -24.03 -3.25 -12.53
CA ARG A 539 -22.69 -2.71 -12.19
C ARG A 539 -22.46 -1.32 -12.75
N GLN A 540 -22.87 -1.06 -14.00
CA GLN A 540 -22.79 0.27 -14.59
C GLN A 540 -23.63 1.27 -13.78
N GLN A 541 -24.85 0.89 -13.39
CA GLN A 541 -25.70 1.72 -12.53
C GLN A 541 -25.04 2.00 -11.17
N TYR A 542 -24.42 1.00 -10.53
CA TYR A 542 -23.70 1.22 -9.28
C TYR A 542 -22.48 2.14 -9.44
N ALA A 543 -21.69 1.97 -10.50
CA ALA A 543 -20.54 2.83 -10.79
C ALA A 543 -20.98 4.29 -11.07
N GLU A 544 -22.11 4.47 -11.75
CA GLU A 544 -22.71 5.79 -11.99
C GLU A 544 -23.19 6.43 -10.68
N ILE A 545 -23.84 5.64 -9.80
CA ILE A 545 -24.26 6.08 -8.46
C ILE A 545 -23.06 6.50 -7.61
N ASP A 546 -21.98 5.73 -7.61
CA ASP A 546 -20.78 6.05 -6.84
C ASP A 546 -20.09 7.31 -7.37
N HIS A 547 -20.04 7.49 -8.70
CA HIS A 547 -19.52 8.71 -9.31
C HIS A 547 -20.37 9.95 -8.98
N LEU A 548 -21.71 9.81 -9.01
CA LEU A 548 -22.64 10.85 -8.59
C LEU A 548 -22.47 11.20 -7.10
N ARG A 549 -22.27 10.20 -6.23
CA ARG A 549 -22.03 10.41 -4.79
C ARG A 549 -20.73 11.14 -4.53
N ALA A 550 -19.63 10.73 -5.16
CA ALA A 550 -18.35 11.41 -5.04
C ALA A 550 -18.44 12.87 -5.52
N GLY A 551 -19.17 13.11 -6.61
CA GLY A 551 -19.44 14.46 -7.10
C GLY A 551 -20.25 15.31 -6.11
N LEU A 552 -21.28 14.73 -5.48
CA LEU A 552 -22.10 15.41 -4.46
C LEU A 552 -21.30 15.71 -3.19
N GLU A 553 -20.44 14.81 -2.74
CA GLU A 553 -19.55 15.04 -1.59
C GLU A 553 -18.58 16.18 -1.88
N ALA A 554 -17.93 16.18 -3.05
CA ALA A 554 -17.04 17.27 -3.46
C ALA A 554 -17.77 18.63 -3.54
N GLN A 555 -19.00 18.66 -4.09
CA GLN A 555 -19.81 19.88 -4.12
C GLN A 555 -20.22 20.35 -2.73
N ARG A 556 -20.54 19.42 -1.82
CA ARG A 556 -20.88 19.75 -0.44
C ARG A 556 -19.69 20.36 0.28
N ASP A 557 -18.51 19.78 0.12
CA ASP A 557 -17.29 20.27 0.75
C ASP A 557 -16.87 21.63 0.18
N GLU A 558 -17.04 21.85 -1.14
CA GLU A 558 -16.83 23.16 -1.76
C GLU A 558 -17.82 24.22 -1.24
N LEU A 559 -19.10 23.87 -1.12
CA LEU A 559 -20.12 24.77 -0.58
C LEU A 559 -19.85 25.10 0.89
N GLN A 560 -19.40 24.13 1.68
CA GLN A 560 -19.03 24.34 3.08
C GLN A 560 -17.85 25.31 3.19
N ALA A 561 -16.78 25.10 2.41
CA ALA A 561 -15.64 26.00 2.40
C ALA A 561 -16.00 27.43 1.96
N ARG A 562 -16.96 27.57 1.03
CA ARG A 562 -17.48 28.90 0.62
C ARG A 562 -18.31 29.54 1.73
N LEU A 563 -19.12 28.77 2.46
CA LEU A 563 -19.88 29.29 3.61
C LEU A 563 -18.93 29.78 4.70
N ASP A 564 -17.93 28.98 5.07
CA ASP A 564 -16.94 29.33 6.08
C ASP A 564 -16.20 30.63 5.70
N LYS A 565 -15.82 30.77 4.41
CA LYS A 565 -15.20 31.99 3.90
C LYS A 565 -16.13 33.22 3.99
N ILE A 566 -17.40 33.07 3.65
CA ILE A 566 -18.39 34.16 3.76
C ILE A 566 -18.59 34.56 5.23
N GLU A 567 -18.59 33.60 6.15
CA GLU A 567 -18.69 33.88 7.58
C GLU A 567 -17.47 34.66 8.10
N ASP A 568 -16.26 34.28 7.68
CA ASP A 568 -15.03 34.99 8.02
C ASP A 568 -15.02 36.41 7.44
N GLU A 569 -15.37 36.59 6.16
CA GLU A 569 -15.49 37.91 5.53
C GLU A 569 -16.52 38.79 6.25
N ARG A 570 -17.67 38.21 6.64
CA ARG A 570 -18.69 38.91 7.43
C ARG A 570 -18.15 39.34 8.79
N ARG A 571 -17.41 38.48 9.48
CA ARG A 571 -16.77 38.81 10.77
C ARG A 571 -15.77 39.95 10.63
N ASP A 572 -14.96 39.94 9.58
CA ASP A 572 -13.99 40.99 9.33
C ASP A 572 -14.64 42.34 8.98
N VAL A 573 -15.71 42.34 8.17
CA VAL A 573 -16.48 43.56 7.88
C VAL A 573 -17.09 44.16 9.16
N ILE A 574 -17.68 43.33 10.02
CA ILE A 574 -18.25 43.78 11.30
C ILE A 574 -17.15 44.36 12.20
N ARG A 575 -16.00 43.67 12.28
CA ARG A 575 -14.84 44.13 13.08
C ARG A 575 -14.28 45.45 12.57
N ALA A 576 -14.17 45.62 11.25
CA ALA A 576 -13.70 46.85 10.62
C ALA A 576 -14.68 48.00 10.84
N ALA A 577 -15.99 47.77 10.67
CA ALA A 577 -17.02 48.78 10.92
C ALA A 577 -17.04 49.23 12.39
N ARG A 578 -16.81 48.32 13.34
CA ARG A 578 -16.72 48.65 14.77
C ARG A 578 -15.49 49.49 15.09
N ARG A 579 -14.31 49.12 14.57
CA ARG A 579 -13.09 49.93 14.73
C ARG A 579 -13.30 51.35 14.19
N HIS A 580 -13.87 51.47 13.00
CA HIS A 580 -14.16 52.78 12.42
C HIS A 580 -15.12 53.61 13.30
N ALA A 581 -16.18 52.98 13.84
CA ALA A 581 -17.11 53.65 14.74
C ALA A 581 -16.48 54.03 16.10
N GLU A 582 -15.55 53.22 16.61
CA GLU A 582 -14.79 53.52 17.83
C GLU A 582 -13.82 54.69 17.61
N ASP A 583 -13.13 54.73 16.46
CA ASP A 583 -12.25 55.83 16.06
C ASP A 583 -13.05 57.14 15.87
N ASP A 584 -14.17 57.10 15.14
CA ASP A 584 -15.06 58.26 14.94
C ASP A 584 -15.57 58.83 16.27
N LEU A 585 -15.90 57.95 17.24
CA LEU A 585 -16.31 58.37 18.57
C LEU A 585 -15.16 58.94 19.42
N ALA A 586 -13.95 58.42 19.27
CA ALA A 586 -12.79 58.96 19.95
C ALA A 586 -12.51 60.39 19.44
N ASP A 587 -12.58 60.60 18.14
CA ASP A 587 -12.43 61.89 17.49
C ASP A 587 -13.53 62.87 17.92
N PHE A 588 -14.79 62.46 17.86
CA PHE A 588 -15.93 63.26 18.33
C PHE A 588 -15.81 63.65 19.81
N ASN A 589 -15.40 62.73 20.68
CA ASN A 589 -15.16 63.02 22.09
C ASN A 589 -13.99 63.99 22.30
N SER A 590 -12.96 63.92 21.46
CA SER A 590 -11.83 64.85 21.51
C SER A 590 -12.27 66.28 21.13
N GLU A 591 -13.12 66.42 20.10
CA GLU A 591 -13.69 67.69 19.68
C GLU A 591 -14.65 68.25 20.74
N LEU A 592 -15.50 67.41 21.33
CA LEU A 592 -16.35 67.81 22.45
C LEU A 592 -15.53 68.32 23.63
N ARG A 593 -14.37 67.70 23.94
CA ARG A 593 -13.47 68.19 24.99
C ARG A 593 -12.89 69.57 24.65
N LYS A 594 -12.52 69.82 23.39
CA LYS A 594 -12.06 71.14 22.92
C LYS A 594 -13.17 72.18 23.01
N MET A 595 -14.34 71.93 22.43
CA MET A 595 -15.52 72.81 22.54
C MET A 595 -15.89 73.11 23.98
N ARG A 596 -15.84 72.10 24.86
CA ARG A 596 -16.14 72.27 26.28
C ARG A 596 -15.12 73.14 27.01
N SER A 597 -13.84 73.08 26.61
CA SER A 597 -12.79 73.96 27.12
C SER A 597 -13.03 75.41 26.67
N GLU A 598 -13.38 75.61 25.40
CA GLU A 598 -13.69 76.93 24.82
C GLU A 598 -14.95 77.56 25.46
N LEU A 599 -16.01 76.78 25.63
CA LEU A 599 -17.26 77.22 26.26
C LEU A 599 -17.09 77.52 27.76
N ARG A 600 -16.20 76.81 28.46
CA ARG A 600 -15.81 77.14 29.84
C ARG A 600 -15.02 78.44 29.92
N ALA A 601 -14.09 78.67 28.98
CA ALA A 601 -13.35 79.93 28.90
C ALA A 601 -14.26 81.13 28.58
N ALA A 602 -15.38 80.89 27.87
CA ALA A 602 -16.40 81.89 27.55
C ALA A 602 -17.43 82.19 28.68
N GLY A 603 -17.31 81.55 29.85
CA GLY A 603 -18.13 81.89 31.03
C GLY A 603 -19.60 81.44 31.00
N MET A 604 -19.94 80.40 30.22
CA MET A 604 -21.32 79.92 30.11
C MET A 604 -21.83 79.12 31.35
N PRO A 605 -23.16 79.08 31.60
CA PRO A 605 -23.78 78.39 32.75
C PRO A 605 -23.47 76.88 32.80
N ALA A 606 -23.38 76.31 34.00
CA ALA A 606 -23.04 74.89 34.20
C ALA A 606 -24.07 73.90 33.64
N GLU A 607 -25.33 74.31 33.45
CA GLU A 607 -26.41 73.46 32.93
C GLU A 607 -26.22 73.10 31.45
N THR A 608 -25.77 74.03 30.60
CA THR A 608 -25.53 73.75 29.17
C THR A 608 -24.35 72.79 28.98
N LEU A 609 -23.31 72.93 29.82
CA LEU A 609 -22.16 72.02 29.85
C LEU A 609 -22.52 70.59 30.30
N ASN A 610 -23.52 70.45 31.17
CA ASN A 610 -24.02 69.14 31.62
C ASN A 610 -24.97 68.49 30.61
N ALA A 611 -25.80 69.28 29.91
CA ALA A 611 -26.68 68.78 28.85
C ALA A 611 -25.89 68.20 27.67
N LEU A 612 -24.79 68.86 27.26
CA LEU A 612 -23.85 68.35 26.25
C LEU A 612 -23.19 67.04 26.69
N LYS A 613 -22.85 66.91 27.98
CA LYS A 613 -22.26 65.68 28.53
C LYS A 613 -23.26 64.52 28.50
N ALA A 614 -24.51 64.77 28.88
CA ALA A 614 -25.57 63.76 28.83
C ALA A 614 -25.90 63.31 27.40
N ALA A 615 -25.80 64.19 26.40
CA ALA A 615 -25.99 63.84 25.00
C ALA A 615 -24.83 62.97 24.46
N ALA A 616 -23.58 63.29 24.83
CA ALA A 616 -22.40 62.51 24.47
C ALA A 616 -22.39 61.12 25.13
N ASP A 617 -22.73 61.04 26.42
CA ASP A 617 -22.84 59.78 27.16
C ASP A 617 -23.98 58.90 26.60
N LYS A 618 -25.07 59.50 26.11
CA LYS A 618 -26.13 58.78 25.37
C LYS A 618 -25.64 58.20 24.05
N LEU A 619 -24.85 58.96 23.28
CA LEU A 619 -24.28 58.49 21.99
C LEU A 619 -23.25 57.38 22.19
N ALA A 620 -22.40 57.48 23.22
CA ALA A 620 -21.43 56.44 23.58
C ALA A 620 -22.11 55.13 24.04
N GLY A 621 -23.32 55.23 24.62
CA GLY A 621 -24.12 54.06 24.99
C GLY A 621 -24.64 53.24 23.80
N TRP A 622 -24.67 53.79 22.58
CA TRP A 622 -25.19 53.11 21.39
C TRP A 622 -24.11 52.26 20.69
N THR A 623 -22.83 52.57 20.89
CA THR A 623 -21.69 51.81 20.36
C THR A 623 -21.13 50.77 21.33
N GLN A 624 -21.43 50.89 22.63
CA GLN A 624 -21.09 49.89 23.66
C GLN A 624 -22.19 48.84 23.90
N ALA A 625 -23.27 48.83 23.11
CA ALA A 625 -24.25 47.76 23.18
C ALA A 625 -23.53 46.41 22.96
N PRO A 626 -23.60 45.45 23.89
CA PRO A 626 -22.99 44.14 23.70
C PRO A 626 -23.57 43.52 22.44
N LEU A 627 -22.70 43.13 21.50
CA LEU A 627 -23.04 42.03 20.62
C LEU A 627 -23.32 40.85 21.57
N ASP A 628 -24.40 40.10 21.31
CA ASP A 628 -24.49 38.76 21.89
C ASP A 628 -23.14 38.10 21.57
N ASP A 629 -22.30 37.93 22.60
CA ASP A 629 -21.12 37.11 22.52
C ASP A 629 -21.64 35.74 22.08
N ALA A 630 -21.39 35.39 20.82
CA ALA A 630 -21.38 34.00 20.44
C ALA A 630 -20.23 33.43 21.26
N GLU A 631 -20.58 32.78 22.38
CA GLU A 631 -19.67 32.08 23.28
C GLU A 631 -18.60 31.38 22.43
N GLU A 632 -17.33 31.72 22.66
CA GLU A 632 -16.25 30.77 22.43
C GLU A 632 -16.61 29.53 23.25
N VAL A 633 -17.23 28.54 22.60
CA VAL A 633 -17.40 27.21 23.18
C VAL A 633 -16.03 26.55 23.11
N GLU A 634 -15.20 26.80 24.12
CA GLU A 634 -14.18 25.82 24.49
C GLU A 634 -14.92 24.50 24.78
N PRO A 635 -14.42 23.35 24.28
CA PRO A 635 -15.07 22.07 24.53
C PRO A 635 -14.96 21.73 26.03
N LEU A 636 -16.01 22.03 26.78
CA LEU A 636 -16.21 21.54 28.13
C LEU A 636 -16.44 20.03 28.08
N GLU A 637 -15.40 19.28 28.46
CA GLU A 637 -15.56 17.91 28.94
C GLU A 637 -16.40 17.93 30.24
N ASP A 638 -17.72 17.82 30.13
CA ASP A 638 -18.60 17.64 31.29
C ASP A 638 -19.16 16.21 31.31
N ARG A 639 -18.48 15.34 32.05
CA ARG A 639 -18.92 13.96 32.35
C ARG A 639 -19.76 13.84 33.63
N ASP A 640 -20.20 14.95 34.23
CA ASP A 640 -20.89 14.94 35.54
C ASP A 640 -22.34 15.49 35.51
N TRP A 641 -23.10 15.20 34.46
CA TRP A 641 -24.56 15.41 34.51
C TRP A 641 -25.29 14.19 35.07
N LEU A 642 -25.92 14.35 36.25
CA LEU A 642 -26.88 13.37 36.78
C LEU A 642 -28.31 13.72 36.33
N PRO A 643 -28.96 12.87 35.51
CA PRO A 643 -30.31 13.11 34.99
C PRO A 643 -31.38 13.02 36.08
N ARG A 644 -32.45 13.81 35.95
CA ARG A 644 -33.64 13.79 36.81
C ARG A 644 -34.92 13.50 36.01
N VAL A 645 -35.91 12.86 36.64
CA VAL A 645 -37.23 12.68 36.02
C VAL A 645 -37.84 14.05 35.75
N GLY A 646 -38.28 14.29 34.51
CA GLY A 646 -38.77 15.56 34.01
C GLY A 646 -37.76 16.36 33.19
N ASP A 647 -36.47 15.98 33.17
CA ASP A 647 -35.48 16.66 32.33
C ASP A 647 -35.73 16.41 30.84
N THR A 648 -35.60 17.46 30.03
CA THR A 648 -35.62 17.35 28.55
C THR A 648 -34.21 17.06 28.06
N VAL A 649 -34.07 15.96 27.32
CA VAL A 649 -32.78 15.38 26.98
C VAL A 649 -32.77 15.03 25.49
N PHE A 650 -31.61 15.23 24.87
CA PHE A 650 -31.40 14.85 23.48
C PHE A 650 -30.83 13.43 23.43
N MET A 651 -31.46 12.56 22.63
CA MET A 651 -31.00 11.20 22.42
C MET A 651 -30.11 11.13 21.17
N ASP A 652 -28.82 10.86 21.35
CA ASP A 652 -27.87 10.76 20.23
C ASP A 652 -28.22 9.61 19.28
N THR A 653 -28.76 8.50 19.81
CA THR A 653 -29.10 7.30 19.04
C THR A 653 -30.29 7.48 18.09
N LEU A 654 -31.23 8.36 18.43
CA LEU A 654 -32.42 8.66 17.62
C LEU A 654 -32.40 10.07 17.04
N ASN A 655 -31.35 10.85 17.34
CA ASN A 655 -31.21 12.25 16.98
C ASN A 655 -32.49 13.07 17.24
N THR A 656 -33.17 12.79 18.35
CA THR A 656 -34.50 13.34 18.68
C THR A 656 -34.59 13.68 20.17
N GLU A 657 -35.38 14.70 20.50
CA GLU A 657 -35.64 15.15 21.86
C GLU A 657 -36.70 14.30 22.57
N GLY A 658 -36.49 14.09 23.86
CA GLY A 658 -37.53 13.54 24.72
C GLY A 658 -37.38 13.94 26.18
N VAL A 659 -38.41 13.63 26.97
CA VAL A 659 -38.45 13.95 28.39
C VAL A 659 -38.22 12.69 29.19
N ILE A 660 -37.32 12.72 30.18
CA ILE A 660 -37.12 11.60 31.08
C ILE A 660 -38.39 11.41 31.90
N VAL A 661 -39.05 10.27 31.76
CA VAL A 661 -40.26 9.93 32.53
C VAL A 661 -39.92 9.06 33.73
N GLU A 662 -38.85 8.27 33.65
CA GLU A 662 -38.45 7.34 34.69
C GLU A 662 -36.93 7.11 34.67
N LEU A 663 -36.32 6.97 35.85
CA LEU A 663 -34.88 6.75 36.02
C LEU A 663 -34.62 5.42 36.72
N ASP A 664 -33.64 4.68 36.20
CA ASP A 664 -33.17 3.40 36.71
C ASP A 664 -31.64 3.45 36.90
N ASP A 665 -31.02 2.56 37.67
CA ASP A 665 -29.60 2.71 38.07
C ASP A 665 -28.59 2.78 36.90
N LYS A 666 -28.96 2.28 35.70
CA LYS A 666 -28.08 2.25 34.51
C LYS A 666 -28.69 2.83 33.23
N ALA A 667 -29.95 3.25 33.25
CA ALA A 667 -30.67 3.74 32.07
C ALA A 667 -31.88 4.59 32.45
N ALA A 668 -32.32 5.48 31.56
CA ALA A 668 -33.54 6.25 31.70
C ALA A 668 -34.60 5.79 30.69
N GLN A 669 -35.88 5.88 31.05
CA GLN A 669 -36.96 5.90 30.07
C GLN A 669 -37.23 7.33 29.63
N VAL A 670 -37.03 7.59 28.35
CA VAL A 670 -37.22 8.88 27.72
C VAL A 670 -38.45 8.82 26.81
N GLN A 671 -39.39 9.73 27.01
CA GLN A 671 -40.57 9.86 26.18
C GLN A 671 -40.29 10.85 25.04
N VAL A 672 -40.28 10.31 23.82
CA VAL A 672 -40.07 11.03 22.57
C VAL A 672 -41.41 11.02 21.82
N GLY A 673 -42.15 12.12 21.90
CA GLY A 673 -43.53 12.19 21.39
C GLY A 673 -44.47 11.17 22.07
N ALA A 674 -45.03 10.25 21.29
CA ALA A 674 -45.91 9.18 21.78
C ALA A 674 -45.16 7.89 22.18
N LEU A 675 -43.86 7.80 21.90
CA LEU A 675 -43.04 6.61 22.14
C LEU A 675 -42.23 6.75 23.43
N ARG A 676 -42.17 5.68 24.23
CA ARG A 676 -41.28 5.59 25.41
C ARG A 676 -40.11 4.68 25.07
N VAL A 677 -38.90 5.22 25.08
CA VAL A 677 -37.67 4.53 24.68
C VAL A 677 -36.73 4.46 25.87
N ARG A 678 -36.13 3.29 26.10
CA ARG A 678 -35.13 3.10 27.15
C ARG A 678 -33.74 3.41 26.60
N ALA A 679 -33.06 4.40 27.18
CA ALA A 679 -31.76 4.87 26.73
C ALA A 679 -30.73 4.79 27.87
N LYS A 680 -29.49 4.43 27.56
CA LYS A 680 -28.39 4.48 28.53
C LYS A 680 -27.99 5.93 28.78
N TYR A 681 -27.47 6.23 29.97
CA TYR A 681 -27.05 7.58 30.31
C TYR A 681 -25.95 8.13 29.41
N SER A 682 -25.10 7.27 28.84
CA SER A 682 -24.08 7.64 27.85
C SER A 682 -24.66 8.19 26.54
N ASP A 683 -25.91 7.87 26.24
CA ASP A 683 -26.56 8.17 24.96
C ASP A 683 -27.53 9.36 25.09
N LEU A 684 -27.52 10.01 26.26
CA LEU A 684 -28.37 11.15 26.63
C LEU A 684 -27.52 12.38 26.91
N ARG A 685 -27.90 13.51 26.33
CA ARG A 685 -27.29 14.81 26.61
C ARG A 685 -28.33 15.79 27.16
N LYS A 686 -27.96 16.54 28.18
CA LYS A 686 -28.80 17.62 28.71
C LYS A 686 -28.77 18.80 27.76
N ARG A 687 -29.93 19.33 27.37
CA ARG A 687 -29.97 20.57 26.59
C ARG A 687 -29.90 21.78 27.51
N ASN A 688 -28.87 22.62 27.38
CA ASN A 688 -28.80 23.90 28.08
C ASN A 688 -29.66 24.96 27.36
N ARG A 689 -30.25 25.86 28.16
CA ARG A 689 -31.20 26.89 27.72
C ARG A 689 -30.61 27.90 26.71
N SER A 690 -29.30 27.89 26.48
CA SER A 690 -28.55 28.74 25.56
C SER A 690 -28.69 28.31 24.09
N GLU A 691 -28.97 27.04 23.79
CA GLU A 691 -29.16 26.58 22.39
C GLU A 691 -30.51 26.98 21.78
N LYS A 692 -31.45 27.44 22.61
CA LYS A 692 -32.80 27.80 22.17
C LYS A 692 -32.84 29.04 21.26
N ARG A 693 -31.77 29.84 21.21
CA ARG A 693 -31.66 31.03 20.36
C ARG A 693 -30.81 30.83 19.10
N ALA A 694 -29.90 29.85 19.08
CA ALA A 694 -29.03 29.61 17.92
C ALA A 694 -29.79 28.95 16.75
N GLN A 695 -30.86 28.22 17.03
CA GLN A 695 -31.66 27.54 16.01
C GLN A 695 -32.80 28.42 15.43
N GLU A 696 -33.09 29.58 16.04
CA GLU A 696 -34.08 30.54 15.53
C GLU A 696 -33.53 31.45 14.40
N ARG A 697 -32.27 31.30 13.97
CA ARG A 697 -31.66 32.14 12.90
C ARG A 697 -31.11 31.38 11.67
N GLY A 698 -31.30 30.07 11.58
CA GLY A 698 -30.95 29.28 10.39
C GLY A 698 -32.19 28.73 9.70
N HIS A 699 -32.62 29.40 8.62
CA HIS A 699 -33.76 29.09 7.73
C HIS A 699 -35.14 29.63 8.13
N ALA A 700 -35.27 30.96 8.04
CA ALA A 700 -36.46 31.59 7.48
C ALA A 700 -36.18 32.01 6.02
N ARG A 701 -36.61 31.19 5.06
CA ARG A 701 -37.14 31.67 3.78
C ARG A 701 -38.44 30.92 3.51
N GLN A 702 -39.51 31.59 3.90
CA GLN A 702 -40.88 31.38 3.42
C GLN A 702 -40.87 31.21 1.91
N TYR A 703 -41.37 30.07 1.44
CA TYR A 703 -42.43 30.14 0.44
C TYR A 703 -43.74 30.29 1.23
N ASP A 704 -44.46 31.36 0.93
CA ASP A 704 -45.83 31.59 1.38
C ASP A 704 -46.73 30.44 0.92
N SER A 705 -47.28 29.69 1.87
CA SER A 705 -48.65 29.24 1.78
C SER A 705 -49.21 29.09 3.19
N ALA A 706 -49.91 30.16 3.60
CA ALA A 706 -50.95 30.23 4.61
C ALA A 706 -51.02 29.11 5.66
N GLU A 707 -50.81 29.49 6.93
CA GLU A 707 -51.42 28.83 8.07
C GLU A 707 -52.90 28.55 7.79
N SER A 708 -53.28 27.28 7.71
CA SER A 708 -54.61 26.87 8.13
C SER A 708 -54.45 26.20 9.48
N GLN A 709 -54.75 26.98 10.52
CA GLN A 709 -55.10 26.46 11.84
C GLN A 709 -56.31 25.53 11.67
N LEU A 710 -56.06 24.25 11.43
CA LEU A 710 -57.09 23.23 11.53
C LEU A 710 -56.98 22.59 12.91
N PRO A 711 -58.09 22.50 13.67
CA PRO A 711 -58.09 21.88 14.98
C PRO A 711 -57.65 20.41 14.86
N PRO A 712 -57.05 19.81 15.92
CA PRO A 712 -56.61 18.43 15.87
C PRO A 712 -57.81 17.52 15.55
N VAL A 713 -57.82 16.94 14.34
CA VAL A 713 -58.87 16.05 13.90
C VAL A 713 -58.77 14.76 14.73
N LYS A 714 -59.84 14.42 15.46
CA LYS A 714 -59.94 13.14 16.17
C LYS A 714 -59.71 12.00 15.17
N SER A 715 -58.71 11.16 15.43
CA SER A 715 -58.44 9.97 14.61
C SER A 715 -59.69 9.08 14.53
N PRO A 716 -60.09 8.61 13.35
CA PRO A 716 -61.25 7.73 13.18
C PRO A 716 -61.00 6.29 13.67
N GLY A 717 -59.79 5.98 14.17
CA GLY A 717 -59.37 4.63 14.52
C GLY A 717 -58.78 3.87 13.31
N MET A 718 -58.03 2.80 13.58
CA MET A 718 -57.32 2.02 12.55
C MET A 718 -58.20 0.99 11.83
N GLU A 719 -59.46 0.84 12.25
CA GLU A 719 -60.37 -0.15 11.70
C GLU A 719 -61.73 0.48 11.38
N LEU A 720 -62.27 0.16 10.20
CA LEU A 720 -63.61 0.51 9.75
C LEU A 720 -64.41 -0.77 9.49
N ASP A 721 -65.54 -0.95 10.17
CA ASP A 721 -66.44 -2.08 9.95
C ASP A 721 -67.69 -1.61 9.18
N ILE A 722 -67.87 -2.15 7.97
CA ILE A 722 -68.99 -1.87 7.06
C ILE A 722 -69.82 -3.13 6.77
N ARG A 723 -69.68 -4.18 7.59
CA ARG A 723 -70.47 -5.41 7.43
C ARG A 723 -71.97 -5.13 7.56
N GLY A 724 -72.74 -5.69 6.62
CA GLY A 724 -74.21 -5.58 6.63
C GLY A 724 -74.77 -4.31 6.00
N GLN A 725 -73.92 -3.39 5.54
CA GLN A 725 -74.35 -2.19 4.82
C GLN A 725 -74.61 -2.47 3.33
N ARG A 726 -75.47 -1.66 2.69
CA ARG A 726 -75.60 -1.67 1.23
C ARG A 726 -74.35 -1.05 0.59
N VAL A 727 -74.07 -1.39 -0.67
CA VAL A 727 -72.84 -0.95 -1.37
C VAL A 727 -72.71 0.57 -1.38
N ASP A 728 -73.79 1.27 -1.71
CA ASP A 728 -73.76 2.73 -1.87
C ASP A 728 -73.50 3.44 -0.52
N ASP A 729 -74.17 3.00 0.55
CA ASP A 729 -73.97 3.54 1.91
C ASP A 729 -72.54 3.25 2.42
N ALA A 730 -72.01 2.06 2.11
CA ALA A 730 -70.68 1.64 2.56
C ALA A 730 -69.54 2.43 1.89
N LEU A 731 -69.71 2.83 0.63
CA LEU A 731 -68.72 3.65 -0.09
C LEU A 731 -68.67 5.08 0.46
N GLU A 732 -69.82 5.66 0.83
CA GLU A 732 -69.86 7.01 1.41
C GLU A 732 -69.16 7.06 2.80
N VAL A 733 -69.41 6.04 3.62
CA VAL A 733 -68.75 5.91 4.94
C VAL A 733 -67.24 5.66 4.77
N LEU A 734 -66.87 4.87 3.75
CA LEU A 734 -65.49 4.58 3.43
C LEU A 734 -64.70 5.82 3.01
N ASP A 735 -65.24 6.66 2.14
CA ASP A 735 -64.57 7.89 1.71
C ASP A 735 -64.39 8.87 2.88
N ARG A 736 -65.40 8.98 3.74
CA ARG A 736 -65.31 9.79 4.95
C ARG A 736 -64.21 9.29 5.89
N TYR A 737 -64.08 7.97 6.02
CA TYR A 737 -63.04 7.33 6.82
C TYR A 737 -61.64 7.54 6.23
N VAL A 738 -61.45 7.34 4.92
CA VAL A 738 -60.14 7.52 4.27
C VAL A 738 -59.65 8.95 4.42
N ASN A 739 -60.52 9.94 4.18
CA ASN A 739 -60.19 11.36 4.35
C ASN A 739 -59.85 11.70 5.81
N ALA A 740 -60.62 11.21 6.78
CA ALA A 740 -60.34 11.42 8.20
C ALA A 740 -59.04 10.72 8.64
N ALA A 741 -58.77 9.52 8.12
CA ALA A 741 -57.58 8.74 8.46
C ALA A 741 -56.31 9.36 7.87
N TYR A 742 -56.36 9.85 6.63
CA TYR A 742 -55.27 10.62 6.01
C TYR A 742 -55.01 11.93 6.75
N THR A 743 -56.07 12.69 7.06
CA THR A 743 -55.96 13.97 7.80
C THR A 743 -55.41 13.78 9.22
N ALA A 744 -55.71 12.63 9.85
CA ALA A 744 -55.16 12.25 11.14
C ALA A 744 -53.76 11.62 11.07
N GLY A 745 -53.15 11.53 9.88
CA GLY A 745 -51.79 11.02 9.68
C GLY A 745 -51.63 9.50 9.87
N LEU A 746 -52.71 8.71 9.71
CA LEU A 746 -52.61 7.26 9.86
C LEU A 746 -51.84 6.63 8.68
N PRO A 747 -50.79 5.83 8.93
CA PRO A 747 -50.00 5.21 7.85
C PRO A 747 -50.77 4.11 7.12
N PHE A 748 -51.75 3.47 7.79
CA PHE A 748 -52.62 2.46 7.21
C PHE A 748 -53.96 2.35 7.96
N GLY A 749 -54.95 1.73 7.31
CA GLY A 749 -56.28 1.43 7.88
C GLY A 749 -56.81 0.08 7.41
N ARG A 750 -57.64 -0.58 8.24
CA ARG A 750 -58.23 -1.90 7.95
C ARG A 750 -59.74 -1.78 7.74
N ILE A 751 -60.22 -2.27 6.61
CA ILE A 751 -61.64 -2.20 6.25
C ILE A 751 -62.24 -3.59 6.28
N ILE A 752 -63.19 -3.79 7.19
CA ILE A 752 -63.89 -5.05 7.42
C ILE A 752 -65.21 -5.00 6.65
N HIS A 753 -65.25 -5.69 5.50
CA HIS A 753 -66.44 -5.81 4.66
C HIS A 753 -67.10 -7.20 4.73
N GLY A 754 -66.46 -8.16 5.40
CA GLY A 754 -66.94 -9.53 5.53
C GLY A 754 -66.71 -10.38 4.26
N LYS A 755 -66.94 -11.70 4.37
CA LYS A 755 -66.67 -12.66 3.29
C LYS A 755 -67.84 -12.85 2.31
N GLY A 756 -69.09 -12.58 2.75
CA GLY A 756 -70.41 -12.76 2.09
C GLY A 756 -70.46 -13.14 0.59
N THR A 757 -71.23 -12.40 -0.21
CA THR A 757 -71.38 -12.64 -1.67
C THR A 757 -70.26 -12.02 -2.51
N GLY A 758 -69.23 -11.43 -1.87
CA GLY A 758 -68.10 -10.78 -2.54
C GLY A 758 -68.38 -9.41 -3.17
N ARG A 759 -69.65 -9.00 -3.28
CA ARG A 759 -70.05 -7.72 -3.93
C ARG A 759 -69.48 -6.49 -3.21
N LEU A 760 -69.59 -6.43 -1.88
CA LEU A 760 -69.04 -5.32 -1.08
C LEU A 760 -67.50 -5.25 -1.20
N ARG A 761 -66.84 -6.42 -1.20
CA ARG A 761 -65.37 -6.52 -1.38
C ARG A 761 -64.91 -5.96 -2.72
N GLN A 762 -65.60 -6.33 -3.81
CA GLN A 762 -65.23 -5.86 -5.15
C GLN A 762 -65.48 -4.36 -5.30
N ALA A 763 -66.61 -3.85 -4.81
CA ALA A 763 -66.91 -2.42 -4.83
C ALA A 763 -65.89 -1.60 -4.02
N VAL A 764 -65.58 -2.01 -2.79
CA VAL A 764 -64.61 -1.34 -1.91
C VAL A 764 -63.20 -1.34 -2.53
N ARG A 765 -62.73 -2.48 -3.07
CA ARG A 765 -61.39 -2.54 -3.69
C ARG A 765 -61.32 -1.79 -5.02
N GLY A 766 -62.40 -1.73 -5.78
CA GLY A 766 -62.49 -0.90 -6.98
C GLY A 766 -62.37 0.57 -6.63
N HIS A 767 -63.19 1.02 -5.67
CA HIS A 767 -63.24 2.41 -5.24
C HIS A 767 -61.91 2.91 -4.63
N LEU A 768 -61.21 2.06 -3.88
CA LEU A 768 -59.94 2.43 -3.21
C LEU A 768 -58.70 2.37 -4.11
N ARG A 769 -58.75 1.67 -5.25
CA ARG A 769 -57.62 1.60 -6.19
C ARG A 769 -57.37 2.94 -6.88
N ASP A 770 -58.43 3.68 -7.14
CA ASP A 770 -58.38 4.96 -7.86
C ASP A 770 -58.42 6.16 -6.91
N HIS A 771 -58.37 5.93 -5.60
CA HIS A 771 -58.47 6.98 -4.58
C HIS A 771 -57.12 7.66 -4.35
N ALA A 772 -57.03 8.96 -4.63
CA ALA A 772 -55.78 9.74 -4.66
C ALA A 772 -54.95 9.71 -3.35
N LEU A 773 -55.58 9.47 -2.21
CA LEU A 773 -54.93 9.44 -0.88
C LEU A 773 -54.34 8.08 -0.49
N ILE A 774 -54.49 7.05 -1.33
CA ILE A 774 -54.08 5.67 -1.02
C ILE A 774 -52.90 5.27 -1.90
N SER A 775 -51.80 4.86 -1.29
CA SER A 775 -50.60 4.40 -1.99
C SER A 775 -50.66 2.92 -2.36
N LYS A 776 -51.30 2.10 -1.53
CA LYS A 776 -51.36 0.64 -1.73
C LYS A 776 -52.58 0.02 -1.08
N VAL A 777 -53.25 -0.89 -1.80
CA VAL A 777 -54.35 -1.72 -1.28
C VAL A 777 -53.92 -3.18 -1.24
N THR A 778 -53.95 -3.80 -0.07
CA THR A 778 -53.61 -5.22 0.13
C THR A 778 -54.76 -5.98 0.77
N GLN A 779 -54.70 -7.31 0.68
CA GLN A 779 -55.63 -8.18 1.38
C GLN A 779 -55.13 -8.46 2.79
N GLY A 780 -56.03 -8.49 3.77
CA GLY A 780 -55.66 -8.84 5.15
C GLY A 780 -55.09 -10.25 5.25
N LEU A 781 -54.13 -10.44 6.15
CA LEU A 781 -53.50 -11.75 6.41
C LEU A 781 -54.50 -12.76 6.99
N PRO A 782 -54.21 -14.09 6.97
CA PRO A 782 -55.10 -15.11 7.53
C PRO A 782 -55.50 -14.87 9.00
N LYS A 783 -54.57 -14.32 9.82
CA LYS A 783 -54.80 -13.95 11.23
C LYS A 783 -55.60 -12.65 11.41
N GLU A 784 -55.81 -11.89 10.35
CA GLU A 784 -56.44 -10.55 10.33
C GLU A 784 -57.83 -10.54 9.69
N GLY A 785 -58.42 -11.72 9.44
CA GLY A 785 -59.73 -11.88 8.79
C GLY A 785 -59.66 -12.30 7.32
N GLY A 786 -58.46 -12.42 6.75
CA GLY A 786 -58.21 -12.95 5.41
C GLY A 786 -58.98 -12.21 4.31
N ALA A 787 -59.65 -12.97 3.45
CA ALA A 787 -60.41 -12.42 2.32
C ALA A 787 -61.60 -11.50 2.69
N GLY A 788 -61.97 -11.41 3.97
CA GLY A 788 -63.04 -10.53 4.47
C GLY A 788 -62.57 -9.14 4.90
N VAL A 789 -61.26 -8.87 4.79
CA VAL A 789 -60.64 -7.60 5.20
C VAL A 789 -59.73 -7.09 4.09
N THR A 790 -59.76 -5.78 3.87
CA THR A 790 -58.89 -5.07 2.95
C THR A 790 -58.08 -4.04 3.74
N VAL A 791 -56.76 -4.02 3.56
CA VAL A 791 -55.85 -3.10 4.23
C VAL A 791 -55.41 -2.04 3.24
N ILE A 792 -55.51 -0.78 3.63
CA ILE A 792 -55.10 0.36 2.82
C ILE A 792 -53.90 1.04 3.46
N HIS A 793 -52.92 1.44 2.65
CA HIS A 793 -51.79 2.26 3.05
C HIS A 793 -51.97 3.66 2.47
N MET A 794 -51.79 4.68 3.31
CA MET A 794 -51.94 6.07 2.87
C MET A 794 -50.70 6.53 2.08
N VAL A 795 -50.87 7.56 1.26
CA VAL A 795 -49.73 8.27 0.66
C VAL A 795 -48.97 8.99 1.78
N PRO A 796 -47.62 8.92 1.84
CA PRO A 796 -46.86 9.64 2.84
C PRO A 796 -47.06 11.15 2.68
N ILE A 797 -47.37 11.83 3.78
CA ILE A 797 -47.42 13.28 3.84
C ILE A 797 -45.96 13.75 3.87
N THR A 798 -45.42 14.18 2.72
CA THR A 798 -44.09 14.80 2.61
C THR A 798 -44.08 16.22 3.13
#